data_AF-A0A9L0SL84-F1
#
_entry.id   AF-A0A9L0SL84-F1
#
_cell.length_a   1.000
_cell.length_b   1.000
_cell.length_c   1.000
_cell.angle_alpha   90.00
_cell.angle_beta   90.00
_cell.angle_gamma   90.00
#
_symmetry.space_group_name_H-M   'P 1'
#
loop_
_entity.id
_entity.type
_entity.pdbx_description
1 polymer ?
#
loop_
_entity_poly.entity_id
_entity_poly.type
_entity_poly.pdbx_seq_one_letter_code
_entity_poly.pdbx_strand_id
1 'polypeptide(L)'
;MAQYENPPHIYALADSMYRNMIIDRENQCVIISGESGAGKTVAAKYIMSYISRVSGGGPKVQHVKDIILQSNPLLEAFGNAKTVRNNNSSRFGKYFEIQFSPGGEPDGGKISNFLLEKSRVVMRNPGERSFHIFYQLIEGASAEQKHSLGITSMDYYYYLSLSGSYKVDDIDDRREFQETLHAMNVIGIFAEEQTLVLQIVAGVLHLGNISFKEVGNYAAVESEEFLAFPAYLLGINQDRLKEKLTSRQMDSKWGGKSESIHVTLNVEQACYTRDALAKALHARVFDFLVDSINKAMEKDHEEYNIGVLDIYGFEIFQKNGFEQFCINFVNEKLQQIFIELTLKAEQEEYVQEGIKWTPIEYFNNKIVCDLIENKVNPPGIMSILDDVCATMHAVGEGADQTLLQKLQMQIGNHEHFNSWNQGFIIHHYAGKVSYDMDGFCERNRDVLFMDLIELMQSSELPFIKSLFPENLQADKKGRPTTAGSKIKKQANDLVNTLMKCTPHYIRCIKPNETKKPKDWEESRVKHQVEYLGLKENIRVRRAGYAYRRIFQKFLQRYAILTKATWPSWKGDEKQGVLHLLQSVNMDGDQFQLGRSKVFIKAPESLFLLEEMRERKYDGYARVIQKSWRKFVARKKYVQMREEASDLLLNKKERRRNSINRNFIGDYIGMEEHPELQQFVGKREKIDFADTVTKYDRRFKGVKRDLLLTPKCLYLIGREKVKQGPDKGLVKEVLKRRIEVERILSVSLSTMQDDIFILHEQEYDSLLESIFKTEFLSLLAKRYEEKTQKQLPLKFSNTLELKLKKENWGPWSAGGSRQVQFHQGFGDLAILKPSNKVLQVSIGPGLPRNSRPTRRNTTQNRSYPSGTQNANYPMRAAPPPPGYHQNGVIKNQFVPPSHAPGNQRSNQKSLYTSMARPPLPRQQSTGSDRVSQAPESLDFLKVPDQGAAGVRRQTTSRPPPAGGRPKPQPKPKPQVPQCKALYAYDAQDTDELSFNANDIIDIIKEDPSGWWTGRLRGKQGLFPNNYVTKI
;
A
#
# COMPACT_ATOMS: atom_id res chain seq x y z
N MET A 1 7.26 -10.58 0.12
CA MET A 1 6.07 -10.81 -0.70
C MET A 1 6.47 -10.49 -2.10
N ALA A 2 6.64 -11.53 -2.88
CA ALA A 2 6.97 -11.35 -4.27
C ALA A 2 5.71 -10.90 -5.04
N GLN A 3 5.90 -10.18 -6.15
CA GLN A 3 4.82 -9.56 -6.95
C GLN A 3 3.68 -10.51 -7.37
N TYR A 4 3.88 -11.83 -7.27
CA TYR A 4 2.99 -12.88 -7.74
C TYR A 4 2.14 -13.54 -6.65
N GLU A 5 2.35 -13.25 -5.36
CA GLU A 5 1.49 -13.78 -4.28
C GLU A 5 0.08 -13.18 -4.33
N ASN A 6 -0.06 -12.01 -4.97
CA ASN A 6 -1.29 -11.27 -5.10
C ASN A 6 -1.60 -11.01 -6.59
N PRO A 7 -2.88 -10.83 -6.95
CA PRO A 7 -3.24 -10.44 -8.31
C PRO A 7 -2.58 -9.10 -8.69
N PRO A 8 -2.34 -8.85 -9.99
CA PRO A 8 -1.73 -7.60 -10.45
C PRO A 8 -2.48 -6.38 -9.92
N HIS A 9 -1.79 -5.56 -9.14
CA HIS A 9 -2.37 -4.38 -8.51
C HIS A 9 -1.31 -3.27 -8.39
N ILE A 10 -1.73 -2.01 -8.50
CA ILE A 10 -0.83 -0.86 -8.39
C ILE A 10 -0.08 -0.81 -7.05
N TYR A 11 -0.72 -1.29 -5.98
CA TYR A 11 -0.10 -1.43 -4.66
C TYR A 11 1.03 -2.46 -4.63
N ALA A 12 0.95 -3.53 -5.43
CA ALA A 12 2.05 -4.50 -5.51
C ALA A 12 3.30 -3.87 -6.16
N LEU A 13 3.11 -3.00 -7.17
CA LEU A 13 4.20 -2.24 -7.75
C LEU A 13 4.79 -1.24 -6.75
N ALA A 14 3.93 -0.49 -6.05
CA ALA A 14 4.36 0.46 -5.03
C ALA A 14 5.11 -0.22 -3.88
N ASP A 15 4.67 -1.40 -3.43
CA ASP A 15 5.36 -2.22 -2.44
C ASP A 15 6.72 -2.70 -2.94
N SER A 16 6.78 -3.16 -4.19
CA SER A 16 8.04 -3.59 -4.81
C SER A 16 9.03 -2.43 -4.89
N MET A 17 8.61 -1.25 -5.34
CA MET A 17 9.44 -0.05 -5.37
C MET A 17 9.96 0.29 -3.97
N TYR A 18 9.07 0.38 -2.99
CA TYR A 18 9.45 0.72 -1.61
C TYR A 18 10.42 -0.29 -0.98
N ARG A 19 10.17 -1.59 -1.15
CA ARG A 19 11.08 -2.64 -0.65
C ARG A 19 12.42 -2.63 -1.38
N ASN A 20 12.43 -2.51 -2.70
CA ASN A 20 13.68 -2.49 -3.47
C ASN A 20 14.54 -1.30 -3.10
N MET A 21 13.94 -0.13 -2.91
CA MET A 21 14.64 1.05 -2.39
C MET A 21 15.33 0.75 -1.05
N ILE A 22 14.63 0.14 -0.08
CA ILE A 22 15.20 -0.18 1.24
C ILE A 22 16.26 -1.28 1.17
N ILE A 23 16.03 -2.33 0.37
CA ILE A 23 16.87 -3.52 0.31
C ILE A 23 18.14 -3.25 -0.50
N ASP A 24 17.99 -2.70 -1.71
CA ASP A 24 19.08 -2.50 -2.66
C ASP A 24 19.75 -1.12 -2.49
N ARG A 25 19.14 -0.20 -1.72
CA ARG A 25 19.66 1.16 -1.48
C ARG A 25 19.84 1.95 -2.78
N GLU A 26 18.84 1.87 -3.65
CA GLU A 26 18.81 2.49 -4.97
C GLU A 26 17.52 3.31 -5.14
N ASN A 27 17.66 4.48 -5.77
CA ASN A 27 16.53 5.34 -6.10
C ASN A 27 15.57 4.65 -7.07
N GLN A 28 14.28 4.80 -6.87
CA GLN A 28 13.25 4.20 -7.71
C GLN A 28 12.44 5.30 -8.38
N CYS A 29 11.94 5.08 -9.59
CA CYS A 29 10.96 5.98 -10.18
C CYS A 29 9.87 5.20 -10.91
N VAL A 30 8.67 5.77 -10.99
CA VAL A 30 7.56 5.23 -11.78
C VAL A 30 7.10 6.25 -12.81
N ILE A 31 7.03 5.81 -14.06
CA ILE A 31 6.58 6.61 -15.21
C ILE A 31 5.17 6.17 -15.56
N ILE A 32 4.21 7.07 -15.33
CA ILE A 32 2.79 6.83 -15.61
C ILE A 32 2.44 7.52 -16.93
N SER A 33 1.89 6.76 -17.86
CA SER A 33 1.62 7.20 -19.23
C SER A 33 0.32 6.62 -19.76
N GLY A 34 -0.16 7.15 -20.89
CA GLY A 34 -1.47 6.85 -21.46
C GLY A 34 -2.15 8.13 -21.93
N GLU A 35 -3.18 8.01 -22.78
CA GLU A 35 -3.89 9.18 -23.31
C GLU A 35 -4.59 10.01 -22.22
N SER A 36 -5.03 11.22 -22.58
CA SER A 36 -5.79 12.08 -21.67
C SER A 36 -7.08 11.38 -21.20
N GLY A 37 -7.32 11.39 -19.89
CA GLY A 37 -8.47 10.73 -19.26
C GLY A 37 -8.29 9.23 -18.97
N ALA A 38 -7.12 8.62 -19.25
CA ALA A 38 -6.88 7.20 -18.98
C ALA A 38 -6.68 6.83 -17.49
N GLY A 39 -6.66 7.81 -16.57
CA GLY A 39 -6.50 7.56 -15.12
C GLY A 39 -5.08 7.69 -14.54
N LYS A 40 -4.15 8.33 -15.26
CA LYS A 40 -2.75 8.52 -14.83
C LYS A 40 -2.62 9.17 -13.44
N THR A 41 -3.31 10.28 -13.23
CA THR A 41 -3.29 11.01 -11.95
C THR A 41 -3.88 10.19 -10.80
N VAL A 42 -4.88 9.37 -11.07
CA VAL A 42 -5.46 8.46 -10.06
C VAL A 42 -4.46 7.37 -9.69
N ALA A 43 -3.73 6.81 -10.67
CA ALA A 43 -2.66 5.87 -10.41
C ALA A 43 -1.55 6.49 -9.55
N ALA A 44 -1.13 7.73 -9.84
CA ALA A 44 -0.17 8.45 -9.00
C ALA A 44 -0.66 8.59 -7.56
N LYS A 45 -1.93 9.01 -7.36
CA LYS A 45 -2.57 9.14 -6.04
C LYS A 45 -2.55 7.82 -5.26
N TYR A 46 -2.82 6.69 -5.91
CA TYR A 46 -2.77 5.38 -5.27
C TYR A 46 -1.36 4.95 -4.83
N ILE A 47 -0.34 5.24 -5.63
CA ILE A 47 1.06 4.96 -5.26
C ILE A 47 1.45 5.80 -4.04
N MET A 48 1.17 7.10 -4.08
CA MET A 48 1.46 8.02 -2.96
C MET A 48 0.73 7.59 -1.68
N SER A 49 -0.56 7.23 -1.78
CA SER A 49 -1.36 6.76 -0.65
C SER A 49 -0.82 5.46 -0.06
N TYR A 50 -0.40 4.50 -0.89
CA TYR A 50 0.18 3.24 -0.43
C TYR A 50 1.51 3.47 0.31
N ILE A 51 2.44 4.20 -0.31
CA ILE A 51 3.74 4.54 0.27
C ILE A 51 3.55 5.27 1.60
N SER A 52 2.61 6.21 1.64
CA SER A 52 2.22 6.94 2.85
C SER A 52 1.71 5.99 3.95
N ARG A 53 0.94 4.95 3.62
CA ARG A 53 0.40 4.03 4.62
C ARG A 53 1.43 3.02 5.16
N VAL A 54 2.33 2.54 4.31
CA VAL A 54 3.26 1.45 4.65
C VAL A 54 4.50 1.92 5.41
N SER A 55 4.90 3.18 5.22
CA SER A 55 6.15 3.73 5.76
C SER A 55 6.16 4.10 7.25
N GLY A 56 5.15 3.70 8.04
CA GLY A 56 5.07 4.04 9.47
C GLY A 56 4.76 5.52 9.74
N GLY A 57 4.96 6.01 10.96
CA GLY A 57 4.64 7.42 11.26
C GLY A 57 5.17 7.98 12.58
N GLY A 58 5.68 9.20 12.49
CA GLY A 58 5.82 10.19 13.56
C GLY A 58 5.26 11.54 13.08
N PRO A 59 5.20 12.60 13.93
CA PRO A 59 4.56 13.87 13.57
C PRO A 59 5.12 14.52 12.30
N LYS A 60 6.45 14.53 12.11
CA LYS A 60 7.10 15.08 10.90
C LYS A 60 6.70 14.32 9.64
N VAL A 61 6.71 12.98 9.72
CA VAL A 61 6.33 12.10 8.62
C VAL A 61 4.86 12.31 8.23
N GLN A 62 3.97 12.50 9.22
CA GLN A 62 2.56 12.81 8.96
C GLN A 62 2.39 14.16 8.26
N HIS A 63 3.13 15.19 8.71
CA HIS A 63 3.10 16.51 8.08
C HIS A 63 3.52 16.47 6.60
N VAL A 64 4.64 15.82 6.27
CA VAL A 64 5.10 15.67 4.88
C VAL A 64 4.06 14.91 4.04
N LYS A 65 3.42 13.88 4.59
CA LYS A 65 2.35 13.14 3.92
C LYS A 65 1.14 14.02 3.62
N ASP A 66 0.72 14.83 4.59
CA ASP A 66 -0.42 15.73 4.44
C ASP A 66 -0.13 16.78 3.36
N ILE A 67 1.08 17.35 3.32
CA ILE A 67 1.51 18.27 2.27
C ILE A 67 1.48 17.60 0.89
N ILE A 68 2.04 16.39 0.74
CA ILE A 68 2.03 15.66 -0.54
C ILE A 68 0.59 15.42 -1.02
N LEU A 69 -0.32 15.03 -0.13
CA LEU A 69 -1.72 14.77 -0.48
C LEU A 69 -2.46 16.07 -0.87
N GLN A 70 -2.29 17.14 -0.08
CA GLN A 70 -2.93 18.45 -0.29
C GLN A 70 -2.32 19.24 -1.45
N SER A 71 -1.10 18.94 -1.88
CA SER A 71 -0.51 19.54 -3.08
C SER A 71 -1.32 19.26 -4.35
N ASN A 72 -2.07 18.15 -4.41
CA ASN A 72 -2.84 17.79 -5.61
C ASN A 72 -4.02 18.75 -5.83
N PRO A 73 -5.00 18.92 -4.91
CA PRO A 73 -6.07 19.91 -5.08
C PRO A 73 -5.56 21.31 -5.48
N LEU A 74 -4.49 21.78 -4.83
CA LEU A 74 -3.90 23.09 -5.13
C LEU A 74 -3.37 23.17 -6.56
N LEU A 75 -2.52 22.23 -6.96
CA LEU A 75 -1.94 22.25 -8.31
C LEU A 75 -2.99 21.93 -9.40
N GLU A 76 -4.01 21.13 -9.07
CA GLU A 76 -5.15 20.88 -9.97
C GLU A 76 -5.97 22.16 -10.20
N ALA A 77 -6.21 22.98 -9.17
CA ALA A 77 -6.91 24.25 -9.32
C ALA A 77 -6.21 25.21 -10.31
N PHE A 78 -4.89 25.36 -10.22
CA PHE A 78 -4.12 26.30 -11.03
C PHE A 78 -3.57 25.73 -12.34
N GLY A 79 -3.54 24.40 -12.46
CA GLY A 79 -2.85 23.70 -13.54
C GLY A 79 -3.71 22.72 -14.33
N ASN A 80 -4.93 22.41 -13.88
CA ASN A 80 -5.88 21.60 -14.63
C ASN A 80 -7.00 22.44 -15.25
N ALA A 81 -7.58 21.92 -16.32
CA ALA A 81 -8.71 22.53 -17.02
C ALA A 81 -9.61 21.47 -17.67
N LYS A 82 -10.85 21.86 -17.96
CA LYS A 82 -11.76 21.07 -18.80
C LYS A 82 -11.31 21.14 -20.26
N THR A 83 -11.15 19.97 -20.86
CA THR A 83 -11.01 19.76 -22.31
C THR A 83 -12.25 19.02 -22.84
N VAL A 84 -12.34 18.87 -24.16
CA VAL A 84 -13.40 18.07 -24.79
C VAL A 84 -13.39 16.62 -24.26
N ARG A 85 -12.19 16.06 -24.01
CA ARG A 85 -12.01 14.65 -23.64
C ARG A 85 -12.05 14.37 -22.14
N ASN A 86 -11.64 15.34 -21.30
CA ASN A 86 -11.53 15.18 -19.85
C ASN A 86 -11.91 16.48 -19.13
N ASN A 87 -12.79 16.37 -18.12
CA ASN A 87 -13.30 17.49 -17.35
C ASN A 87 -12.24 18.09 -16.39
N ASN A 88 -11.28 17.29 -15.92
CA ASN A 88 -10.19 17.70 -15.04
C ASN A 88 -8.86 17.22 -15.64
N SER A 89 -8.46 17.82 -16.76
CA SER A 89 -7.24 17.44 -17.49
C SER A 89 -6.04 18.20 -16.95
N SER A 90 -5.02 17.49 -16.51
CA SER A 90 -3.73 18.11 -16.22
C SER A 90 -3.18 18.81 -17.46
N ARG A 91 -3.02 20.13 -17.34
CA ARG A 91 -2.31 20.97 -18.32
C ARG A 91 -0.90 21.31 -17.82
N PHE A 92 -0.44 20.44 -16.92
CA PHE A 92 0.82 20.23 -16.22
C PHE A 92 1.64 18.94 -16.38
N GLY A 93 2.96 18.96 -16.47
CA GLY A 93 3.81 17.82 -16.16
C GLY A 93 4.24 17.92 -14.70
N LYS A 94 4.11 16.83 -13.92
CA LYS A 94 4.52 16.82 -12.52
C LYS A 94 5.37 15.60 -12.18
N TYR A 95 6.53 15.85 -11.60
CA TYR A 95 7.39 14.83 -11.04
C TYR A 95 7.49 15.01 -9.54
N PHE A 96 6.92 14.07 -8.79
CA PHE A 96 7.03 14.02 -7.34
C PHE A 96 8.20 13.16 -6.95
N GLU A 97 9.07 13.67 -6.10
CA GLU A 97 10.15 12.92 -5.47
C GLU A 97 9.82 12.82 -3.99
N ILE A 98 9.51 11.62 -3.52
CA ILE A 98 9.34 11.35 -2.10
C ILE A 98 10.70 10.94 -1.56
N GLN A 99 11.24 11.67 -0.59
CA GLN A 99 12.55 11.39 0.00
C GLN A 99 12.38 10.60 1.30
N PHE A 100 13.25 9.61 1.51
CA PHE A 100 13.18 8.70 2.63
C PHE A 100 14.44 8.76 3.48
N SER A 101 14.26 8.55 4.79
CA SER A 101 15.33 8.27 5.73
C SER A 101 15.90 6.86 5.53
N PRO A 102 17.06 6.51 6.14
CA PRO A 102 17.64 5.16 6.03
C PRO A 102 16.76 4.09 6.68
N GLY A 103 15.84 4.50 7.56
CA GLY A 103 14.83 3.64 8.19
C GLY A 103 13.61 3.38 7.30
N GLY A 104 13.48 4.05 6.16
CA GLY A 104 12.35 3.92 5.23
C GLY A 104 11.17 4.84 5.54
N GLU A 105 11.35 5.88 6.34
CA GLU A 105 10.30 6.86 6.65
C GLU A 105 10.37 8.05 5.68
N PRO A 106 9.24 8.53 5.09
CA PRO A 106 9.23 9.68 4.20
C PRO A 106 9.32 10.95 5.02
N ASP A 107 10.47 11.60 4.99
CA ASP A 107 10.82 12.75 5.82
C ASP A 107 11.18 14.01 5.02
N GLY A 108 10.97 13.97 3.70
CA GLY A 108 11.09 15.10 2.79
C GLY A 108 10.48 14.81 1.42
N GLY A 109 10.50 15.82 0.55
CA GLY A 109 10.04 15.67 -0.82
C GLY A 109 10.32 16.87 -1.71
N LYS A 110 10.17 16.66 -3.01
CA LYS A 110 10.37 17.69 -4.03
C LYS A 110 9.38 17.49 -5.17
N ILE A 111 8.83 18.57 -5.68
CA ILE A 111 7.97 18.61 -6.86
C ILE A 111 8.69 19.43 -7.92
N SER A 112 8.84 18.82 -9.08
CA SER A 112 9.24 19.53 -10.29
C SER A 112 8.03 19.65 -11.22
N ASN A 113 7.69 20.87 -11.61
CA ASN A 113 6.67 21.15 -12.62
C ASN A 113 7.33 21.33 -14.00
N PHE A 114 6.63 20.92 -15.05
CA PHE A 114 7.08 21.05 -16.42
C PHE A 114 5.91 21.48 -17.32
N LEU A 115 6.20 22.33 -18.31
CA LEU A 115 5.32 22.60 -19.46
C LEU A 115 3.92 23.17 -19.18
N LEU A 116 3.73 24.00 -18.15
CA LEU A 116 2.43 24.66 -17.93
C LEU A 116 1.93 25.31 -19.22
N GLU A 117 0.73 24.94 -19.67
CA GLU A 117 0.14 25.44 -20.92
C GLU A 117 -0.43 26.85 -20.72
N LYS A 118 0.46 27.85 -20.65
CA LYS A 118 0.11 29.25 -20.35
C LYS A 118 -0.90 29.83 -21.33
N SER A 119 -0.91 29.41 -22.59
CA SER A 119 -1.83 29.91 -23.61
C SER A 119 -3.30 29.74 -23.22
N ARG A 120 -3.62 28.74 -22.38
CA ARG A 120 -4.96 28.49 -21.85
C ARG A 120 -5.51 29.61 -20.97
N VAL A 121 -4.67 30.50 -20.46
CA VAL A 121 -5.14 31.71 -19.75
C VAL A 121 -5.98 32.58 -20.68
N VAL A 122 -5.51 32.78 -21.92
CA VAL A 122 -6.09 33.77 -22.85
C VAL A 122 -6.85 33.14 -24.01
N MET A 123 -6.51 31.91 -24.43
CA MET A 123 -7.05 31.24 -25.62
C MET A 123 -7.48 29.81 -25.31
N ARG A 124 -8.62 29.36 -25.84
CA ARG A 124 -9.11 27.98 -25.69
C ARG A 124 -9.86 27.51 -26.94
N ASN A 125 -9.96 26.19 -27.08
CA ASN A 125 -10.81 25.59 -28.09
C ASN A 125 -12.30 25.67 -27.68
N PRO A 126 -13.24 25.70 -28.65
CA PRO A 126 -14.66 25.65 -28.35
C PRO A 126 -15.04 24.45 -27.46
N GLY A 127 -15.84 24.69 -26.42
CA GLY A 127 -16.29 23.67 -25.45
C GLY A 127 -15.32 23.37 -24.29
N GLU A 128 -14.12 23.98 -24.27
CA GLU A 128 -13.14 23.85 -23.18
C GLU A 128 -13.26 24.97 -22.14
N ARG A 129 -12.63 24.79 -20.97
CA ARG A 129 -12.47 25.86 -19.96
C ARG A 129 -11.02 26.34 -19.89
N SER A 130 -10.83 27.49 -19.26
CA SER A 130 -9.52 27.89 -18.70
C SER A 130 -9.22 27.10 -17.41
N PHE A 131 -8.16 27.45 -16.68
CA PHE A 131 -7.80 26.81 -15.41
C PHE A 131 -8.93 26.92 -14.37
N HIS A 132 -9.11 25.87 -13.57
CA HIS A 132 -10.24 25.76 -12.64
C HIS A 132 -10.33 26.90 -11.64
N ILE A 133 -9.19 27.42 -11.17
CA ILE A 133 -9.13 28.50 -10.18
C ILE A 133 -9.94 29.75 -10.58
N PHE A 134 -10.02 30.09 -11.87
CA PHE A 134 -10.81 31.23 -12.32
C PHE A 134 -12.31 31.05 -12.08
N TYR A 135 -12.82 29.82 -12.25
CA TYR A 135 -14.22 29.48 -12.04
C TYR A 135 -14.52 29.30 -10.56
N GLN A 136 -13.60 28.64 -9.84
CA GLN A 136 -13.65 28.43 -8.40
C GLN A 136 -13.67 29.76 -7.63
N LEU A 137 -12.86 30.76 -8.03
CA LEU A 137 -12.88 32.09 -7.43
C LEU A 137 -14.24 32.77 -7.59
N ILE A 138 -14.83 32.73 -8.79
CA ILE A 138 -16.12 33.39 -9.07
C ILE A 138 -17.28 32.73 -8.30
N GLU A 139 -17.31 31.39 -8.21
CA GLU A 139 -18.39 30.65 -7.54
C GLU A 139 -18.21 30.53 -6.02
N GLY A 140 -16.96 30.43 -5.56
CA GLY A 140 -16.59 30.09 -4.20
C GLY A 140 -16.23 31.27 -3.30
N ALA A 141 -15.88 32.45 -3.85
CA ALA A 141 -15.52 33.61 -3.04
C ALA A 141 -16.69 34.13 -2.20
N SER A 142 -16.37 34.61 -1.00
CA SER A 142 -17.33 35.29 -0.11
C SER A 142 -17.80 36.63 -0.70
N ALA A 143 -18.91 37.17 -0.20
CA ALA A 143 -19.44 38.46 -0.66
C ALA A 143 -18.42 39.61 -0.49
N GLU A 144 -17.68 39.60 0.62
CA GLU A 144 -16.63 40.58 0.90
C GLU A 144 -15.46 40.45 -0.09
N GLN A 145 -14.98 39.22 -0.33
CA GLN A 145 -13.95 38.96 -1.33
C GLN A 145 -14.40 39.35 -2.73
N LYS A 146 -15.66 39.08 -3.09
CA LYS A 146 -16.19 39.49 -4.41
C LYS A 146 -16.20 41.00 -4.56
N HIS A 147 -16.57 41.73 -3.52
CA HIS A 147 -16.54 43.18 -3.55
C HIS A 147 -15.11 43.73 -3.67
N SER A 148 -14.17 43.23 -2.86
CA SER A 148 -12.78 43.72 -2.86
C SER A 148 -12.01 43.37 -4.15
N LEU A 149 -12.29 42.21 -4.74
CA LEU A 149 -11.64 41.74 -5.97
C LEU A 149 -12.37 42.19 -7.25
N GLY A 150 -13.50 42.89 -7.13
CA GLY A 150 -14.34 43.28 -8.27
C GLY A 150 -14.89 42.08 -9.04
N ILE A 151 -15.27 41.02 -8.34
CA ILE A 151 -15.77 39.78 -8.93
C ILE A 151 -17.26 39.85 -9.24
N THR A 152 -17.61 39.64 -10.50
CA THR A 152 -18.99 39.70 -11.00
C THR A 152 -19.43 38.33 -11.56
N SER A 153 -20.09 38.30 -12.72
CA SER A 153 -20.52 37.09 -13.42
C SER A 153 -19.45 36.60 -14.41
N MET A 154 -19.47 35.31 -14.76
CA MET A 154 -18.43 34.72 -15.62
C MET A 154 -18.41 35.29 -17.04
N ASP A 155 -19.55 35.75 -17.55
CA ASP A 155 -19.71 36.33 -18.88
C ASP A 155 -19.15 37.76 -18.99
N TYR A 156 -18.96 38.45 -17.86
CA TYR A 156 -18.31 39.76 -17.82
C TYR A 156 -16.82 39.70 -18.21
N TYR A 157 -16.15 38.59 -17.91
CA TYR A 157 -14.72 38.46 -18.17
C TYR A 157 -14.47 37.99 -19.60
N TYR A 158 -13.85 38.85 -20.41
CA TYR A 158 -13.54 38.60 -21.81
C TYR A 158 -12.87 37.24 -21.97
N TYR A 159 -11.81 36.99 -21.19
CA TYR A 159 -11.15 35.69 -21.23
C TYR A 159 -12.16 34.58 -21.05
N LEU A 160 -12.91 34.47 -19.95
CA LEU A 160 -13.83 33.34 -19.73
C LEU A 160 -14.96 33.22 -20.77
N SER A 161 -15.44 34.35 -21.31
CA SER A 161 -16.55 34.39 -22.27
C SER A 161 -16.29 33.66 -23.59
N LEU A 162 -15.05 33.63 -24.07
CA LEU A 162 -14.65 33.10 -25.39
C LEU A 162 -15.08 31.65 -25.69
N SER A 163 -15.23 30.84 -24.65
CA SER A 163 -15.52 29.40 -24.80
C SER A 163 -16.99 29.03 -24.64
N GLY A 164 -17.83 29.91 -24.09
CA GLY A 164 -19.23 29.63 -23.73
C GLY A 164 -19.44 28.51 -22.69
N SER A 165 -18.36 27.98 -22.08
CA SER A 165 -18.38 26.81 -21.20
C SER A 165 -18.21 27.22 -19.74
N TYR A 166 -19.32 27.59 -19.09
CA TYR A 166 -19.32 28.13 -17.72
C TYR A 166 -19.55 27.10 -16.63
N LYS A 167 -20.21 25.98 -16.92
CA LYS A 167 -20.52 24.89 -15.96
C LYS A 167 -19.99 23.54 -16.44
N VAL A 168 -19.58 22.67 -15.51
CA VAL A 168 -19.27 21.25 -15.77
C VAL A 168 -20.13 20.41 -14.84
N ASP A 169 -20.85 19.43 -15.40
CA ASP A 169 -21.84 18.65 -14.65
C ASP A 169 -21.25 17.90 -13.44
N ASP A 170 -19.97 17.52 -13.49
CA ASP A 170 -19.31 16.72 -12.44
C ASP A 170 -18.41 17.55 -11.49
N ILE A 171 -18.38 18.89 -11.61
CA ILE A 171 -17.49 19.75 -10.81
C ILE A 171 -18.31 20.77 -10.01
N ASP A 172 -18.12 20.76 -8.69
CA ASP A 172 -18.66 21.78 -7.79
C ASP A 172 -17.59 22.85 -7.52
N ASP A 173 -17.51 23.85 -8.41
CA ASP A 173 -16.49 24.90 -8.35
C ASP A 173 -16.46 25.62 -6.98
N ARG A 174 -17.58 25.70 -6.25
CA ARG A 174 -17.62 26.29 -4.89
C ARG A 174 -16.96 25.39 -3.85
N ARG A 175 -17.26 24.10 -3.86
CA ARG A 175 -16.63 23.15 -2.91
C ARG A 175 -15.13 23.04 -3.19
N GLU A 176 -14.75 22.91 -4.46
CA GLU A 176 -13.35 22.79 -4.87
C GLU A 176 -12.53 24.05 -4.51
N PHE A 177 -13.16 25.24 -4.50
CA PHE A 177 -12.51 26.46 -3.99
C PHE A 177 -12.14 26.35 -2.50
N GLN A 178 -13.06 25.83 -1.68
CA GLN A 178 -12.79 25.62 -0.25
C GLN A 178 -11.70 24.58 -0.02
N GLU A 179 -11.70 23.50 -0.81
CA GLU A 179 -10.62 22.50 -0.79
C GLU A 179 -9.27 23.11 -1.19
N THR A 180 -9.26 24.02 -2.18
CA THR A 180 -8.05 24.73 -2.61
C THR A 180 -7.50 25.64 -1.51
N LEU A 181 -8.35 26.41 -0.82
CA LEU A 181 -7.93 27.26 0.31
C LEU A 181 -7.47 26.44 1.51
N HIS A 182 -8.12 25.31 1.78
CA HIS A 182 -7.66 24.38 2.80
C HIS A 182 -6.28 23.82 2.47
N ALA A 183 -6.07 23.41 1.22
CA ALA A 183 -4.76 22.92 0.77
C ALA A 183 -3.67 23.98 0.92
N MET A 184 -3.93 25.24 0.55
CA MET A 184 -3.01 26.36 0.76
C MET A 184 -2.61 26.49 2.25
N ASN A 185 -3.58 26.44 3.17
CA ASN A 185 -3.31 26.50 4.61
C ASN A 185 -2.43 25.35 5.10
N VAL A 186 -2.67 24.11 4.64
CA VAL A 186 -1.86 22.94 5.05
C VAL A 186 -0.42 23.04 4.56
N ILE A 187 -0.20 23.61 3.37
CA ILE A 187 1.12 23.84 2.77
C ILE A 187 1.88 24.97 3.48
N GLY A 188 1.19 25.82 4.24
CA GLY A 188 1.78 26.97 4.93
C GLY A 188 1.64 28.29 4.18
N ILE A 189 0.75 28.36 3.18
CA ILE A 189 0.34 29.61 2.55
C ILE A 189 -0.86 30.14 3.34
N PHE A 190 -0.63 31.14 4.19
CA PHE A 190 -1.63 31.65 5.13
C PHE A 190 -2.52 32.75 4.51
N ALA A 191 -3.53 33.23 5.26
CA ALA A 191 -4.59 34.11 4.76
C ALA A 191 -4.09 35.37 4.01
N GLU A 192 -2.99 35.99 4.44
CA GLU A 192 -2.41 37.16 3.78
C GLU A 192 -1.89 36.81 2.37
N GLU A 193 -1.07 35.77 2.25
CA GLU A 193 -0.54 35.30 0.97
C GLU A 193 -1.66 34.73 0.08
N GLN A 194 -2.63 34.02 0.65
CA GLN A 194 -3.82 33.55 -0.08
C GLN A 194 -4.56 34.72 -0.73
N THR A 195 -4.76 35.81 0.00
CA THR A 195 -5.43 37.01 -0.51
C THR A 195 -4.65 37.58 -1.69
N LEU A 196 -3.33 37.68 -1.60
CA LEU A 196 -2.47 38.19 -2.67
C LEU A 196 -2.48 37.28 -3.91
N VAL A 197 -2.49 35.96 -3.72
CA VAL A 197 -2.64 35.00 -4.82
C VAL A 197 -3.98 35.18 -5.53
N LEU A 198 -5.08 35.26 -4.78
CA LEU A 198 -6.42 35.49 -5.35
C LEU A 198 -6.55 36.86 -6.01
N GLN A 199 -5.86 37.88 -5.49
CA GLN A 199 -5.79 39.22 -6.05
C GLN A 199 -5.13 39.22 -7.43
N ILE A 200 -4.05 38.44 -7.63
CA ILE A 200 -3.45 38.27 -8.95
C ILE A 200 -4.37 37.50 -9.89
N VAL A 201 -5.05 36.44 -9.42
CA VAL A 201 -6.03 35.68 -10.24
C VAL A 201 -7.16 36.59 -10.73
N ALA A 202 -7.70 37.44 -9.85
CA ALA A 202 -8.69 38.46 -10.22
C ALA A 202 -8.10 39.51 -11.18
N GLY A 203 -6.86 39.96 -10.92
CA GLY A 203 -6.15 40.88 -11.79
C GLY A 203 -5.99 40.36 -13.22
N VAL A 204 -5.68 39.06 -13.39
CA VAL A 204 -5.61 38.39 -14.70
C VAL A 204 -6.96 38.41 -15.42
N LEU A 205 -8.06 38.18 -14.71
CA LEU A 205 -9.41 38.25 -15.29
C LEU A 205 -9.75 39.66 -15.77
N HIS A 206 -9.49 40.69 -14.94
CA HIS A 206 -9.75 42.08 -15.30
C HIS A 206 -8.82 42.60 -16.40
N LEU A 207 -7.56 42.16 -16.46
CA LEU A 207 -6.65 42.49 -17.56
C LEU A 207 -7.25 42.10 -18.92
N GLY A 208 -7.93 40.95 -19.00
CA GLY A 208 -8.56 40.48 -20.23
C GLY A 208 -9.65 41.41 -20.77
N ASN A 209 -10.26 42.25 -19.93
CA ASN A 209 -11.30 43.19 -20.33
C ASN A 209 -10.76 44.47 -20.98
N ILE A 210 -9.45 44.69 -20.94
CA ILE A 210 -8.83 45.84 -21.62
C ILE A 210 -8.87 45.60 -23.14
N SER A 211 -9.61 46.44 -23.85
CA SER A 211 -9.66 46.47 -25.31
C SER A 211 -8.90 47.66 -25.89
N PHE A 212 -8.47 47.52 -27.14
CA PHE A 212 -7.68 48.52 -27.85
C PHE A 212 -8.37 48.90 -29.16
N LYS A 213 -8.32 50.19 -29.48
CA LYS A 213 -8.81 50.76 -30.73
C LYS A 213 -7.66 51.38 -31.51
N GLU A 214 -7.81 51.44 -32.83
CA GLU A 214 -6.82 52.07 -33.70
C GLU A 214 -7.04 53.59 -33.75
N VAL A 215 -5.98 54.35 -33.44
CA VAL A 215 -5.94 55.81 -33.54
C VAL A 215 -4.65 56.20 -34.25
N GLY A 216 -4.76 56.64 -35.51
CA GLY A 216 -3.60 57.08 -36.30
C GLY A 216 -2.55 55.99 -36.52
N ASN A 217 -2.98 54.78 -36.87
CA ASN A 217 -2.15 53.56 -37.04
C ASN A 217 -1.53 52.99 -35.74
N TYR A 218 -1.84 53.56 -34.58
CA TYR A 218 -1.35 53.10 -33.28
C TYR A 218 -2.50 52.64 -32.38
N ALA A 219 -2.18 51.75 -31.44
CA ALA A 219 -3.11 51.31 -30.42
C ALA A 219 -3.35 52.40 -29.38
N ALA A 220 -4.62 52.65 -29.08
CA ALA A 220 -5.05 53.36 -27.88
C ALA A 220 -6.00 52.47 -27.08
N VAL A 221 -5.98 52.59 -25.76
CA VAL A 221 -6.97 51.90 -24.90
C VAL A 221 -8.36 52.44 -25.23
N GLU A 222 -9.32 51.54 -25.43
CA GLU A 222 -10.68 51.90 -25.83
C GLU A 222 -11.43 52.62 -24.71
N SER A 223 -11.40 52.04 -23.50
CA SER A 223 -11.96 52.61 -22.28
C SER A 223 -10.95 52.51 -21.13
N GLU A 224 -10.58 53.66 -20.58
CA GLU A 224 -9.60 53.76 -19.50
C GLU A 224 -10.13 53.25 -18.16
N GLU A 225 -11.45 53.13 -18.00
CA GLU A 225 -12.09 52.59 -16.79
C GLU A 225 -11.68 51.14 -16.53
N PHE A 226 -11.47 50.35 -17.60
CA PHE A 226 -11.03 48.96 -17.48
C PHE A 226 -9.56 48.81 -17.03
N LEU A 227 -8.80 49.90 -16.96
CA LEU A 227 -7.44 49.90 -16.39
C LEU A 227 -7.44 50.00 -14.86
N ALA A 228 -8.51 50.55 -14.26
CA ALA A 228 -8.54 50.89 -12.84
C ALA A 228 -8.46 49.64 -11.93
N PHE A 229 -9.27 48.60 -12.21
CA PHE A 229 -9.25 47.37 -11.43
C PHE A 229 -7.92 46.62 -11.54
N PRO A 230 -7.37 46.35 -12.74
CA PRO A 230 -6.04 45.75 -12.86
C PRO A 230 -4.94 46.56 -12.17
N ALA A 231 -4.96 47.88 -12.28
CA ALA A 231 -4.00 48.76 -11.63
C ALA A 231 -4.08 48.66 -10.09
N TYR A 232 -5.29 48.73 -9.53
CA TYR A 232 -5.54 48.58 -8.09
C TYR A 232 -5.11 47.19 -7.58
N LEU A 233 -5.56 46.12 -8.24
CA LEU A 233 -5.28 44.75 -7.81
C LEU A 233 -3.80 44.40 -7.93
N LEU A 234 -3.09 44.90 -8.94
CA LEU A 234 -1.65 44.66 -9.09
C LEU A 234 -0.79 45.70 -8.35
N GLY A 235 -1.41 46.69 -7.69
CA GLY A 235 -0.72 47.77 -6.98
C GLY A 235 0.18 48.59 -7.89
N ILE A 236 -0.18 48.80 -9.16
CA ILE A 236 0.61 49.55 -10.14
C ILE A 236 -0.12 50.83 -10.52
N ASN A 237 0.64 51.83 -10.99
CA ASN A 237 0.04 53.07 -11.50
C ASN A 237 -0.71 52.82 -12.83
N GLN A 238 -1.92 53.36 -12.93
CA GLN A 238 -2.82 53.19 -14.08
C GLN A 238 -2.23 53.76 -15.39
N ASP A 239 -1.59 54.93 -15.34
CA ASP A 239 -0.98 55.56 -16.51
C ASP A 239 0.22 54.76 -17.01
N ARG A 240 1.03 54.24 -16.09
CA ARG A 240 2.15 53.34 -16.44
C ARG A 240 1.66 52.04 -17.07
N LEU A 241 0.57 51.47 -16.56
CA LEU A 241 -0.05 50.29 -17.18
C LEU A 241 -0.50 50.60 -18.61
N LYS A 242 -1.19 51.73 -18.83
CA LYS A 242 -1.62 52.18 -20.15
C LYS A 242 -0.44 52.36 -21.11
N GLU A 243 0.60 53.06 -20.66
CA GLU A 243 1.81 53.36 -21.44
C GLU A 243 2.50 52.06 -21.86
N LYS A 244 2.78 51.15 -20.92
CA LYS A 244 3.52 49.91 -21.19
C LYS A 244 2.71 48.87 -21.97
N LEU A 245 1.38 48.97 -22.00
CA LEU A 245 0.52 48.14 -22.87
C LEU A 245 0.47 48.65 -24.32
N THR A 246 0.66 49.96 -24.54
CA THR A 246 0.52 50.61 -25.85
C THR A 246 1.84 51.04 -26.47
N SER A 247 2.95 50.98 -25.73
CA SER A 247 4.28 51.36 -26.20
C SER A 247 5.35 50.41 -25.66
N ARG A 248 6.52 50.39 -26.31
CA ARG A 248 7.67 49.56 -25.95
C ARG A 248 8.96 50.36 -26.09
N GLN A 249 9.88 50.16 -25.16
CA GLN A 249 11.25 50.66 -25.29
C GLN A 249 12.09 49.62 -26.04
N MET A 250 12.70 50.02 -27.16
CA MET A 250 13.54 49.17 -28.00
C MET A 250 14.96 49.72 -28.08
N ASP A 251 15.94 48.88 -27.75
CA ASP A 251 17.34 49.21 -27.97
C ASP A 251 17.73 48.91 -29.43
N SER A 252 17.92 49.96 -30.22
CA SER A 252 18.44 49.85 -31.58
C SER A 252 19.97 49.92 -31.56
N LYS A 253 20.62 48.94 -32.19
CA LYS A 253 22.07 48.96 -32.42
C LYS A 253 22.34 49.31 -33.87
N TRP A 254 22.73 50.55 -34.12
CA TRP A 254 23.18 51.02 -35.43
C TRP A 254 24.61 51.53 -35.33
N GLY A 255 25.53 50.98 -36.15
CA GLY A 255 26.91 51.46 -36.23
C GLY A 255 27.73 51.35 -34.93
N GLY A 256 27.44 50.37 -34.07
CA GLY A 256 28.20 50.13 -32.82
C GLY A 256 27.78 51.01 -31.63
N LYS A 257 26.80 51.92 -31.79
CA LYS A 257 26.13 52.64 -30.71
C LYS A 257 24.76 52.02 -30.43
N SER A 258 24.37 51.94 -29.16
CA SER A 258 23.03 51.50 -28.74
C SER A 258 22.21 52.74 -28.39
N GLU A 259 21.08 52.95 -29.07
CA GLU A 259 20.11 54.02 -28.77
C GLU A 259 18.78 53.38 -28.36
N SER A 260 18.20 53.84 -27.24
CA SER A 260 16.89 53.37 -26.78
C SER A 260 15.77 54.24 -27.39
N ILE A 261 14.86 53.63 -28.15
CA ILE A 261 13.75 54.32 -28.84
C ILE A 261 12.42 53.86 -28.24
N HIS A 262 11.51 54.79 -27.96
CA HIS A 262 10.12 54.47 -27.62
C HIS A 262 9.29 54.28 -28.88
N VAL A 263 8.69 53.10 -29.03
CA VAL A 263 7.87 52.72 -30.18
C VAL A 263 6.44 52.48 -29.70
N THR A 264 5.48 53.20 -30.28
CA THR A 264 4.05 52.96 -30.09
C THR A 264 3.61 51.72 -30.88
N LEU A 265 2.86 50.86 -30.23
CA LEU A 265 2.42 49.57 -30.76
C LEU A 265 1.15 49.71 -31.60
N ASN A 266 0.91 48.79 -32.52
CA ASN A 266 -0.40 48.64 -33.18
C ASN A 266 -1.37 47.82 -32.30
N VAL A 267 -2.65 47.75 -32.70
CA VAL A 267 -3.72 47.10 -31.91
C VAL A 267 -3.40 45.64 -31.60
N GLU A 268 -2.93 44.89 -32.59
CA GLU A 268 -2.56 43.49 -32.44
C GLU A 268 -1.40 43.29 -31.45
N GLN A 269 -0.36 44.11 -31.55
CA GLN A 269 0.79 44.12 -30.64
C GLN A 269 0.40 44.51 -29.21
N ALA A 270 -0.55 45.43 -29.03
CA ALA A 270 -1.07 45.81 -27.71
C ALA A 270 -1.90 44.68 -27.08
N CYS A 271 -2.78 44.03 -27.84
CA CYS A 271 -3.50 42.82 -27.44
C CYS A 271 -2.52 41.71 -27.00
N TYR A 272 -1.48 41.46 -27.79
CA TYR A 272 -0.43 40.51 -27.45
C TYR A 272 0.29 40.88 -26.15
N THR A 273 0.61 42.16 -25.96
CA THR A 273 1.30 42.65 -24.76
C THR A 273 0.47 42.44 -23.49
N ARG A 274 -0.85 42.73 -23.55
CA ARG A 274 -1.82 42.41 -22.48
C ARG A 274 -1.84 40.91 -22.18
N ASP A 275 -1.97 40.09 -23.22
CA ASP A 275 -2.07 38.63 -23.08
C ASP A 275 -0.76 38.01 -22.55
N ALA A 276 0.39 38.55 -22.94
CA ALA A 276 1.69 38.13 -22.43
C ALA A 276 1.83 38.43 -20.93
N LEU A 277 1.35 39.59 -20.46
CA LEU A 277 1.32 39.93 -19.04
C LEU A 277 0.40 38.98 -18.25
N ALA A 278 -0.81 38.72 -18.76
CA ALA A 278 -1.75 37.78 -18.14
C ALA A 278 -1.18 36.36 -18.00
N LYS A 279 -0.57 35.84 -19.08
CA LYS A 279 0.12 34.54 -19.09
C LYS A 279 1.26 34.49 -18.07
N ALA A 280 2.05 35.57 -18.00
CA ALA A 280 3.19 35.65 -17.10
C ALA A 280 2.76 35.68 -15.62
N LEU A 281 1.78 36.49 -15.26
CA LEU A 281 1.24 36.55 -13.90
C LEU A 281 0.76 35.19 -13.41
N HIS A 282 -0.07 34.50 -14.21
CA HIS A 282 -0.56 33.15 -13.85
C HIS A 282 0.59 32.16 -13.71
N ALA A 283 1.55 32.16 -14.65
CA ALA A 283 2.70 31.27 -14.59
C ALA A 283 3.59 31.52 -13.35
N ARG A 284 3.84 32.78 -12.97
CA ARG A 284 4.63 33.11 -11.77
C ARG A 284 3.93 32.72 -10.49
N VAL A 285 2.60 32.90 -10.42
CA VAL A 285 1.82 32.41 -9.29
C VAL A 285 1.93 30.89 -9.21
N PHE A 286 1.81 30.18 -10.33
CA PHE A 286 1.95 28.73 -10.36
C PHE A 286 3.33 28.27 -9.87
N ASP A 287 4.41 28.91 -10.33
CA ASP A 287 5.78 28.63 -9.88
C ASP A 287 5.95 28.92 -8.37
N PHE A 288 5.39 30.02 -7.87
CA PHE A 288 5.36 30.33 -6.44
C PHE A 288 4.65 29.26 -5.60
N LEU A 289 3.52 28.72 -6.08
CA LEU A 289 2.81 27.64 -5.38
C LEU A 289 3.67 26.37 -5.32
N VAL A 290 4.34 26.02 -6.42
CA VAL A 290 5.27 24.88 -6.47
C VAL A 290 6.45 25.09 -5.52
N ASP A 291 7.05 26.28 -5.50
CA ASP A 291 8.14 26.63 -4.60
C ASP A 291 7.71 26.59 -3.12
N SER A 292 6.48 27.03 -2.82
CA SER A 292 5.93 26.98 -1.46
C SER A 292 5.73 25.54 -0.98
N ILE A 293 5.22 24.66 -1.86
CA ILE A 293 5.12 23.22 -1.57
C ILE A 293 6.52 22.62 -1.32
N ASN A 294 7.51 22.98 -2.15
CA ASN A 294 8.88 22.48 -1.99
C ASN A 294 9.51 22.92 -0.66
N LYS A 295 9.34 24.19 -0.26
CA LYS A 295 9.81 24.70 1.04
C LYS A 295 9.16 23.95 2.21
N ALA A 296 7.88 23.61 2.10
CA ALA A 296 7.16 22.89 3.15
C ALA A 296 7.64 21.43 3.33
N MET A 297 8.25 20.83 2.30
CA MET A 297 8.75 19.45 2.31
C MET A 297 10.30 19.37 2.33
N GLU A 298 10.98 20.49 2.54
CA GLU A 298 12.43 20.58 2.44
C GLU A 298 13.14 19.66 3.45
N LYS A 299 14.23 19.04 2.99
CA LYS A 299 15.10 18.18 3.79
C LYS A 299 16.55 18.57 3.55
N ASP A 300 17.33 18.60 4.64
CA ASP A 300 18.73 19.04 4.60
C ASP A 300 19.63 18.17 3.71
N HIS A 301 19.34 16.88 3.60
CA HIS A 301 20.16 15.91 2.87
C HIS A 301 19.29 14.92 2.07
N GLU A 302 19.58 14.79 0.77
CA GLU A 302 18.96 13.79 -0.09
C GLU A 302 19.66 12.43 0.07
N GLU A 303 18.89 11.38 0.35
CA GLU A 303 19.41 10.01 0.51
C GLU A 303 18.81 9.10 -0.56
N TYR A 304 17.61 8.57 -0.28
CA TYR A 304 16.86 7.71 -1.20
C TYR A 304 15.56 8.38 -1.58
N ASN A 305 15.16 8.23 -2.84
CA ASN A 305 13.90 8.76 -3.32
C ASN A 305 13.08 7.74 -4.12
N ILE A 306 11.76 7.96 -4.08
CA ILE A 306 10.81 7.37 -5.01
C ILE A 306 10.21 8.50 -5.85
N GLY A 307 10.57 8.52 -7.12
CA GLY A 307 10.02 9.41 -8.13
C GLY A 307 8.68 8.91 -8.68
N VAL A 308 7.69 9.79 -8.82
CA VAL A 308 6.40 9.51 -9.47
C VAL A 308 6.19 10.57 -10.54
N LEU A 309 6.31 10.15 -11.81
CA LEU A 309 6.06 11.01 -12.96
C LEU A 309 4.62 10.85 -13.45
N ASP A 310 3.83 11.91 -13.31
CA ASP A 310 2.52 12.07 -13.95
C ASP A 310 2.65 13.17 -15.02
N ILE A 311 2.66 12.75 -16.27
CA ILE A 311 2.82 13.64 -17.42
C ILE A 311 1.62 13.52 -18.35
N TYR A 312 1.34 14.57 -19.12
CA TYR A 312 0.39 14.55 -20.22
C TYR A 312 0.61 13.33 -21.13
N GLY A 313 -0.50 12.78 -21.61
CA GLY A 313 -0.43 11.77 -22.65
C GLY A 313 0.00 12.37 -23.98
N PHE A 314 0.36 11.50 -24.92
CA PHE A 314 0.50 11.87 -26.33
C PHE A 314 -0.83 12.49 -26.84
N GLU A 315 -0.78 13.65 -27.47
CA GLU A 315 -1.96 14.40 -27.92
C GLU A 315 -2.06 14.41 -29.45
N ILE A 316 -3.19 13.91 -29.95
CA ILE A 316 -3.56 13.99 -31.37
C ILE A 316 -4.98 14.56 -31.45
N PHE A 317 -5.08 15.80 -31.89
CA PHE A 317 -6.33 16.53 -32.12
C PHE A 317 -6.54 16.82 -33.61
N GLN A 318 -7.72 17.37 -33.93
CA GLN A 318 -8.04 17.82 -35.29
C GLN A 318 -7.15 18.99 -35.75
N LYS A 319 -6.84 19.93 -34.84
CA LYS A 319 -5.88 21.03 -35.03
C LYS A 319 -4.81 20.94 -33.95
N ASN A 320 -3.54 20.73 -34.31
CA ASN A 320 -2.43 20.62 -33.36
C ASN A 320 -1.49 21.83 -33.54
N GLY A 321 -1.25 22.58 -32.47
CA GLY A 321 -0.38 23.76 -32.49
C GLY A 321 1.03 23.49 -31.94
N PHE A 322 1.74 24.57 -31.62
CA PHE A 322 3.07 24.54 -31.00
C PHE A 322 3.08 23.79 -29.66
N GLU A 323 2.04 23.96 -28.84
CA GLU A 323 1.93 23.32 -27.54
C GLU A 323 1.83 21.79 -27.66
N GLN A 324 1.00 21.28 -28.59
CA GLN A 324 0.93 19.85 -28.88
C GLN A 324 2.26 19.32 -29.41
N PHE A 325 2.95 20.08 -30.26
CA PHE A 325 4.28 19.72 -30.75
C PHE A 325 5.27 19.53 -29.59
N CYS A 326 5.28 20.44 -28.62
CA CYS A 326 6.11 20.33 -27.43
C CYS A 326 5.74 19.15 -26.53
N ILE A 327 4.44 18.92 -26.29
CA ILE A 327 3.95 17.79 -25.49
C ILE A 327 4.35 16.46 -26.15
N ASN A 328 4.18 16.34 -27.46
CA ASN A 328 4.52 15.13 -28.20
C ASN A 328 6.04 14.91 -28.26
N PHE A 329 6.84 15.98 -28.36
CA PHE A 329 8.31 15.88 -28.23
C PHE A 329 8.73 15.30 -26.88
N VAL A 330 8.15 15.76 -25.77
CA VAL A 330 8.51 15.21 -24.44
C VAL A 330 8.08 13.75 -24.31
N ASN A 331 6.92 13.38 -24.85
CA ASN A 331 6.51 11.97 -24.91
C ASN A 331 7.47 11.12 -25.77
N GLU A 332 7.96 11.64 -26.90
CA GLU A 332 8.98 10.99 -27.74
C GLU A 332 10.27 10.74 -26.96
N LYS A 333 10.72 11.73 -26.17
CA LYS A 333 11.90 11.61 -25.30
C LYS A 333 11.71 10.56 -24.21
N LEU A 334 10.56 10.54 -23.52
CA LEU A 334 10.26 9.53 -22.50
C LEU A 334 10.21 8.12 -23.09
N GLN A 335 9.69 7.97 -24.31
CA GLN A 335 9.67 6.69 -25.00
C GLN A 335 11.09 6.25 -25.41
N GLN A 336 11.95 7.18 -25.84
CA GLN A 336 13.35 6.88 -26.11
C GLN A 336 14.10 6.40 -24.86
N ILE A 337 13.88 7.03 -23.70
CA ILE A 337 14.45 6.56 -22.42
C ILE A 337 14.01 5.13 -22.13
N PHE A 338 12.72 4.84 -22.32
CA PHE A 338 12.18 3.49 -22.11
C PHE A 338 12.92 2.46 -23.00
N ILE A 339 13.10 2.78 -24.28
CA ILE A 339 13.82 1.92 -25.23
C ILE A 339 15.28 1.73 -24.79
N GLU A 340 15.96 2.80 -24.38
CA GLU A 340 17.36 2.77 -23.99
C GLU A 340 17.59 1.99 -22.69
N LEU A 341 16.83 2.30 -21.63
CA LEU A 341 16.98 1.67 -20.31
C LEU A 341 16.42 0.25 -20.24
N THR A 342 15.45 -0.09 -21.10
CA THR A 342 14.81 -1.41 -21.07
C THR A 342 15.41 -2.31 -22.14
N LEU A 343 15.33 -1.92 -23.42
CA LEU A 343 15.62 -2.83 -24.53
C LEU A 343 17.11 -2.85 -24.86
N LYS A 344 17.71 -1.68 -25.06
CA LYS A 344 19.12 -1.55 -25.47
C LYS A 344 20.06 -2.04 -24.37
N ALA A 345 19.89 -1.54 -23.14
CA ALA A 345 20.71 -1.94 -22.00
C ALA A 345 20.64 -3.44 -21.71
N GLU A 346 19.47 -4.07 -21.93
CA GLU A 346 19.31 -5.52 -21.76
C GLU A 346 20.08 -6.32 -22.80
N GLN A 347 19.99 -5.94 -24.09
CA GLN A 347 20.74 -6.60 -25.16
C GLN A 347 22.26 -6.39 -24.99
N GLU A 348 22.70 -5.19 -24.61
CA GLU A 348 24.11 -4.89 -24.33
C GLU A 348 24.65 -5.72 -23.17
N GLU A 349 23.87 -5.91 -22.11
CA GLU A 349 24.24 -6.78 -20.99
C GLU A 349 24.40 -8.24 -21.45
N TYR A 350 23.52 -8.74 -22.32
CA TYR A 350 23.62 -10.10 -22.84
C TYR A 350 24.90 -10.31 -23.66
N VAL A 351 25.30 -9.30 -24.45
CA VAL A 351 26.58 -9.30 -25.18
C VAL A 351 27.77 -9.29 -24.22
N GLN A 352 27.75 -8.40 -23.22
CA GLN A 352 28.83 -8.27 -22.23
C GLN A 352 29.03 -9.57 -21.43
N GLU A 353 27.93 -10.23 -21.06
CA GLU A 353 27.91 -11.47 -20.29
C GLU A 353 28.14 -12.72 -21.15
N GLY A 354 28.15 -12.57 -22.48
CA GLY A 354 28.45 -13.64 -23.43
C GLY A 354 27.44 -14.79 -23.39
N ILE A 355 26.18 -14.50 -23.08
CA ILE A 355 25.11 -15.51 -23.04
C ILE A 355 24.52 -15.74 -24.44
N LYS A 356 23.82 -16.86 -24.65
CA LYS A 356 23.09 -17.10 -25.89
C LYS A 356 21.78 -16.34 -25.84
N TRP A 357 21.55 -15.47 -26.81
CA TRP A 357 20.33 -14.67 -26.92
C TRP A 357 20.02 -14.38 -28.39
N THR A 358 18.79 -13.98 -28.68
CA THR A 358 18.35 -13.64 -30.03
C THR A 358 18.18 -12.12 -30.13
N PRO A 359 18.90 -11.43 -31.05
CA PRO A 359 18.67 -10.02 -31.36
C PRO A 359 17.20 -9.74 -31.65
N ILE A 360 16.64 -8.77 -30.94
CA ILE A 360 15.28 -8.32 -31.16
C ILE A 360 15.35 -6.93 -31.77
N GLU A 361 14.88 -6.82 -33.00
CA GLU A 361 14.74 -5.55 -33.67
C GLU A 361 13.68 -4.71 -32.95
N TYR A 362 14.05 -3.47 -32.64
CA TYR A 362 13.17 -2.45 -32.09
C TYR A 362 13.38 -1.15 -32.86
N PHE A 363 12.34 -0.33 -32.96
CA PHE A 363 12.45 0.99 -33.57
C PHE A 363 13.15 1.95 -32.60
N ASN A 364 14.17 2.67 -33.08
CA ASN A 364 14.92 3.63 -32.28
C ASN A 364 14.36 5.05 -32.48
N ASN A 365 13.58 5.53 -31.51
CA ASN A 365 12.93 6.84 -31.54
C ASN A 365 13.93 8.02 -31.54
N LYS A 366 15.22 7.76 -31.32
CA LYS A 366 16.26 8.78 -31.39
C LYS A 366 16.24 9.53 -32.71
N ILE A 367 15.89 8.90 -33.83
CA ILE A 367 15.79 9.57 -35.13
C ILE A 367 14.74 10.69 -35.14
N VAL A 368 13.59 10.48 -34.48
CA VAL A 368 12.53 11.49 -34.35
C VAL A 368 12.90 12.55 -33.30
N CYS A 369 13.54 12.14 -32.19
CA CYS A 369 14.08 13.09 -31.21
C CYS A 369 15.08 14.05 -31.87
N ASP A 370 16.04 13.51 -32.64
CA ASP A 370 17.09 14.27 -33.32
C ASP A 370 16.49 15.17 -34.41
N LEU A 371 15.49 14.70 -35.18
CA LEU A 371 14.74 15.54 -36.12
C LEU A 371 14.16 16.80 -35.45
N ILE A 372 13.70 16.69 -34.20
CA ILE A 372 13.09 17.81 -33.47
C ILE A 372 14.15 18.69 -32.82
N GLU A 373 15.13 18.10 -32.15
CA GLU A 373 16.01 18.82 -31.22
C GLU A 373 17.45 18.99 -31.68
N ASN A 374 17.93 18.33 -32.74
CA ASN A 374 19.35 18.36 -33.09
C ASN A 374 19.83 19.81 -33.33
N LYS A 375 21.01 20.16 -32.79
CA LYS A 375 21.61 21.49 -32.95
C LYS A 375 22.60 21.57 -34.10
N VAL A 376 23.05 20.43 -34.59
CA VAL A 376 24.15 20.28 -35.56
C VAL A 376 23.57 19.83 -36.90
N ASN A 377 24.27 20.04 -38.02
CA ASN A 377 23.78 19.65 -39.34
C ASN A 377 23.42 18.16 -39.45
N PRO A 378 22.20 17.81 -39.93
CA PRO A 378 21.09 18.71 -40.25
C PRO A 378 20.39 19.26 -38.99
N PRO A 379 20.13 20.58 -38.91
CA PRO A 379 19.48 21.19 -37.75
C PRO A 379 18.07 20.65 -37.57
N GLY A 380 17.66 20.46 -36.31
CA GLY A 380 16.32 20.01 -35.96
C GLY A 380 15.30 21.15 -36.02
N ILE A 381 14.01 20.78 -36.01
CA ILE A 381 12.87 21.71 -36.13
C ILE A 381 12.97 22.88 -35.13
N MET A 382 13.31 22.62 -33.87
CA MET A 382 13.42 23.66 -32.84
C MET A 382 14.56 24.65 -33.12
N SER A 383 15.68 24.20 -33.69
CA SER A 383 16.80 25.08 -34.05
C SER A 383 16.44 25.98 -35.24
N ILE A 384 15.75 25.42 -36.25
CA ILE A 384 15.26 26.19 -37.41
C ILE A 384 14.24 27.24 -36.94
N LEU A 385 13.33 26.84 -36.06
CA LEU A 385 12.33 27.70 -35.44
C LEU A 385 12.98 28.85 -34.65
N ASP A 386 13.98 28.56 -33.80
CA ASP A 386 14.69 29.57 -33.03
C ASP A 386 15.42 30.58 -33.94
N ASP A 387 16.03 30.11 -35.03
CA ASP A 387 16.71 30.97 -36.01
C ASP A 387 15.73 31.86 -36.80
N VAL A 388 14.55 31.37 -37.19
CA VAL A 388 13.51 32.19 -37.83
C VAL A 388 12.97 33.22 -36.84
N CYS A 389 12.69 32.81 -35.60
CA CYS A 389 12.20 33.71 -34.56
C CYS A 389 13.17 34.87 -34.29
N ALA A 390 14.48 34.62 -34.37
CA ALA A 390 15.56 35.59 -34.14
C ALA A 390 15.93 36.44 -35.36
N THR A 391 15.48 36.11 -36.58
CA THR A 391 15.79 36.88 -37.79
C THR A 391 14.64 37.79 -38.20
N MET A 392 13.40 37.39 -37.92
CA MET A 392 12.18 38.09 -38.35
C MET A 392 11.58 38.96 -37.24
N HIS A 393 12.40 39.81 -36.60
CA HIS A 393 12.00 40.63 -35.45
C HIS A 393 10.92 41.70 -35.73
N ALA A 394 10.67 42.06 -36.99
CA ALA A 394 9.92 43.27 -37.36
C ALA A 394 8.65 43.06 -38.20
N VAL A 395 8.33 41.84 -38.65
CA VAL A 395 7.17 41.58 -39.52
C VAL A 395 6.47 40.31 -39.03
N GLY A 396 5.24 40.45 -38.51
CA GLY A 396 4.39 39.31 -38.13
C GLY A 396 3.90 38.53 -39.34
N GLU A 397 3.68 39.21 -40.46
CA GLU A 397 3.26 38.60 -41.72
C GLU A 397 4.41 37.81 -42.38
N GLY A 398 4.25 36.50 -42.49
CA GLY A 398 5.13 35.61 -43.26
C GLY A 398 6.24 34.89 -42.48
N ALA A 399 6.38 35.10 -41.16
CA ALA A 399 7.37 34.38 -40.35
C ALA A 399 7.13 32.86 -40.34
N ASP A 400 5.88 32.43 -40.15
CA ASP A 400 5.50 31.02 -40.16
C ASP A 400 5.65 30.38 -41.55
N GLN A 401 5.39 31.14 -42.61
CA GLN A 401 5.60 30.67 -43.99
C GLN A 401 7.08 30.54 -44.32
N THR A 402 7.91 31.46 -43.84
CA THR A 402 9.38 31.39 -43.94
C THR A 402 9.92 30.18 -43.18
N LEU A 403 9.38 29.91 -42.00
CA LEU A 403 9.71 28.71 -41.22
C LEU A 403 9.39 27.45 -42.02
N LEU A 404 8.18 27.33 -42.56
CA LEU A 404 7.78 26.19 -43.37
C LEU A 404 8.71 25.97 -44.59
N GLN A 405 9.07 27.04 -45.29
CA GLN A 405 10.02 26.98 -46.41
C GLN A 405 11.41 26.48 -45.96
N LYS A 406 11.93 26.99 -44.83
CA LYS A 406 13.22 26.53 -44.30
C LYS A 406 13.18 25.07 -43.84
N LEU A 407 12.08 24.64 -43.20
CA LEU A 407 11.88 23.24 -42.82
C LEU A 407 11.88 22.34 -44.07
N GLN A 408 11.15 22.72 -45.12
CA GLN A 408 11.14 21.97 -46.38
C GLN A 408 12.52 21.91 -47.03
N MET A 409 13.27 23.02 -47.02
CA MET A 409 14.62 23.08 -47.59
C MET A 409 15.65 22.24 -46.84
N GLN A 410 15.63 22.26 -45.50
CA GLN A 410 16.68 21.66 -44.68
C GLN A 410 16.38 20.22 -44.24
N ILE A 411 15.12 19.88 -44.02
CA ILE A 411 14.68 18.57 -43.49
C ILE A 411 13.57 17.91 -44.32
N GLY A 412 13.22 18.46 -45.49
CA GLY A 412 12.13 17.96 -46.33
C GLY A 412 12.29 16.51 -46.84
N ASN A 413 13.53 16.01 -46.90
CA ASN A 413 13.82 14.63 -47.34
C ASN A 413 13.87 13.62 -46.19
N HIS A 414 13.60 14.04 -44.94
CA HIS A 414 13.66 13.16 -43.79
C HIS A 414 12.45 12.21 -43.74
N GLU A 415 12.65 10.90 -43.55
CA GLU A 415 11.59 9.87 -43.61
C GLU A 415 10.42 10.13 -42.66
N HIS A 416 10.70 10.75 -41.51
CA HIS A 416 9.71 11.09 -40.49
C HIS A 416 9.09 12.48 -40.62
N PHE A 417 9.38 13.21 -41.70
CA PHE A 417 8.88 14.58 -41.92
C PHE A 417 8.17 14.69 -43.26
N ASN A 418 7.00 15.31 -43.28
CA ASN A 418 6.32 15.75 -44.50
C ASN A 418 5.83 17.19 -44.30
N SER A 419 5.72 17.96 -45.38
CA SER A 419 5.18 19.33 -45.33
C SER A 419 3.99 19.48 -46.27
N TRP A 420 3.10 20.41 -45.96
CA TRP A 420 1.99 20.83 -46.83
C TRP A 420 1.81 22.36 -46.73
N ASN A 421 0.85 22.96 -47.45
CA ASN A 421 0.75 24.42 -47.54
C ASN A 421 0.47 25.15 -46.20
N GLN A 422 -0.14 24.48 -45.21
CA GLN A 422 -0.60 25.11 -43.95
C GLN A 422 0.18 24.64 -42.70
N GLY A 423 1.25 23.86 -42.83
CA GLY A 423 1.72 23.01 -41.73
C GLY A 423 2.77 21.96 -42.10
N PHE A 424 3.06 21.08 -41.15
CA PHE A 424 3.92 19.92 -41.37
C PHE A 424 3.41 18.70 -40.61
N ILE A 425 3.88 17.52 -41.00
CA ILE A 425 3.52 16.24 -40.42
C ILE A 425 4.79 15.58 -39.90
N ILE A 426 4.75 15.11 -38.65
CA ILE A 426 5.80 14.26 -38.08
C ILE A 426 5.25 12.84 -37.92
N HIS A 427 6.04 11.86 -38.34
CA HIS A 427 5.80 10.45 -38.04
C HIS A 427 6.39 10.10 -36.67
N HIS A 428 5.60 10.27 -35.62
CA HIS A 428 5.96 9.91 -34.25
C HIS A 428 5.81 8.41 -33.99
N TYR A 429 6.33 7.93 -32.86
CA TYR A 429 6.11 6.54 -32.43
C TYR A 429 4.63 6.17 -32.29
N ALA A 430 3.80 7.15 -31.95
CA ALA A 430 2.37 6.94 -31.74
C ALA A 430 1.52 7.09 -33.01
N GLY A 431 2.13 7.48 -34.13
CA GLY A 431 1.45 7.70 -35.40
C GLY A 431 1.80 9.05 -36.05
N LYS A 432 1.12 9.34 -37.16
CA LYS A 432 1.32 10.59 -37.91
C LYS A 432 0.53 11.72 -37.27
N VAL A 433 1.19 12.84 -36.98
CA VAL A 433 0.55 14.04 -36.41
C VAL A 433 0.77 15.22 -37.33
N SER A 434 -0.31 15.89 -37.72
CA SER A 434 -0.29 17.13 -38.51
C SER A 434 -0.32 18.35 -37.58
N TYR A 435 0.69 19.21 -37.69
CA TYR A 435 0.85 20.46 -36.96
C TYR A 435 0.53 21.65 -37.87
N ASP A 436 -0.28 22.57 -37.36
CA ASP A 436 -0.63 23.83 -38.02
C ASP A 436 0.45 24.89 -37.76
N MET A 437 0.90 25.56 -38.82
CA MET A 437 1.92 26.61 -38.74
C MET A 437 1.42 27.92 -38.14
N ASP A 438 0.11 28.15 -38.12
CA ASP A 438 -0.51 29.40 -37.70
C ASP A 438 -0.12 29.79 -36.25
N GLY A 439 0.67 30.86 -36.11
CA GLY A 439 1.15 31.39 -34.83
C GLY A 439 2.28 30.56 -34.20
N PHE A 440 2.95 29.69 -34.96
CA PHE A 440 3.97 28.77 -34.41
C PHE A 440 5.24 29.51 -33.96
N CYS A 441 5.73 30.47 -34.77
CA CYS A 441 6.88 31.32 -34.41
C CYS A 441 6.57 32.24 -33.23
N GLU A 442 5.37 32.82 -33.21
CA GLU A 442 4.92 33.70 -32.14
C GLU A 442 4.89 32.96 -30.79
N ARG A 443 4.25 31.79 -30.74
CA ARG A 443 4.20 30.95 -29.54
C ARG A 443 5.58 30.49 -29.07
N ASN A 444 6.51 30.25 -29.99
CA ASN A 444 7.88 29.89 -29.62
C ASN A 444 8.67 31.05 -29.00
N ARG A 445 8.41 32.30 -29.42
CA ARG A 445 9.11 33.45 -28.83
C ARG A 445 8.85 33.49 -27.32
N ASP A 446 7.60 33.37 -26.86
CA ASP A 446 7.16 33.38 -25.44
C ASP A 446 7.98 34.38 -24.58
N VAL A 447 8.31 35.54 -25.15
CA VAL A 447 9.15 36.55 -24.51
C VAL A 447 8.24 37.50 -23.75
N LEU A 448 8.37 37.50 -22.43
CA LEU A 448 7.90 38.62 -21.61
C LEU A 448 8.85 39.79 -21.84
N PHE A 449 8.33 40.91 -22.36
CA PHE A 449 9.13 42.10 -22.61
C PHE A 449 9.64 42.69 -21.30
N MET A 450 10.86 43.26 -21.33
CA MET A 450 11.48 43.89 -20.15
C MET A 450 10.61 45.00 -19.56
N ASP A 451 9.89 45.73 -20.41
CA ASP A 451 8.90 46.74 -20.04
C ASP A 451 7.81 46.21 -19.09
N LEU A 452 7.33 44.99 -19.32
CA LEU A 452 6.31 44.36 -18.48
C LEU A 452 6.89 43.88 -17.14
N ILE A 453 8.16 43.47 -17.14
CA ILE A 453 8.89 43.15 -15.90
C ILE A 453 9.08 44.41 -15.07
N GLU A 454 9.53 45.50 -15.69
CA GLU A 454 9.70 46.80 -15.04
C GLU A 454 8.37 47.30 -14.45
N LEU A 455 7.27 47.16 -15.19
CA LEU A 455 5.93 47.52 -14.72
C LEU A 455 5.58 46.76 -13.45
N MET A 456 5.76 45.43 -13.41
CA MET A 456 5.47 44.62 -12.23
C MET A 456 6.42 44.91 -11.06
N GLN A 457 7.69 45.21 -11.34
CA GLN A 457 8.65 45.63 -10.32
C GLN A 457 8.32 47.00 -9.71
N SER A 458 7.52 47.83 -10.40
CA SER A 458 7.00 49.10 -9.89
C SER A 458 5.78 48.98 -8.98
N SER A 459 5.25 47.76 -8.78
CA SER A 459 4.11 47.51 -7.89
C SER A 459 4.34 48.06 -6.47
N GLU A 460 3.30 48.39 -5.73
CA GLU A 460 3.37 48.70 -4.30
C GLU A 460 3.38 47.43 -3.45
N LEU A 461 2.95 46.29 -4.02
CA LEU A 461 2.85 45.00 -3.35
C LEU A 461 4.19 44.25 -3.39
N PRO A 462 4.86 44.02 -2.24
CA PRO A 462 6.14 43.30 -2.20
C PRO A 462 6.06 41.89 -2.78
N PHE A 463 4.91 41.24 -2.62
CA PHE A 463 4.66 39.91 -3.16
C PHE A 463 4.78 39.87 -4.69
N ILE A 464 4.16 40.81 -5.40
CA ILE A 464 4.27 40.89 -6.87
C ILE A 464 5.71 41.17 -7.29
N LYS A 465 6.44 42.08 -6.61
CA LYS A 465 7.87 42.29 -6.89
C LYS A 465 8.69 41.00 -6.77
N SER A 466 8.41 40.18 -5.75
CA SER A 466 9.12 38.92 -5.52
C SER A 466 8.91 37.89 -6.65
N LEU A 467 7.76 37.96 -7.35
CA LEU A 467 7.46 37.10 -8.51
C LEU A 467 8.24 37.49 -9.77
N PHE A 468 8.82 38.70 -9.81
CA PHE A 468 9.61 39.23 -10.93
C PHE A 468 11.03 39.62 -10.49
N PRO A 469 11.88 38.64 -10.11
CA PRO A 469 13.21 38.88 -9.53
C PRO A 469 14.28 39.27 -10.56
N GLU A 470 13.94 39.42 -11.84
CA GLU A 470 14.91 39.67 -12.91
C GLU A 470 15.68 40.99 -12.70
N ASN A 471 17.01 40.93 -12.69
CA ASN A 471 17.84 42.12 -12.68
C ASN A 471 17.96 42.72 -14.10
N LEU A 472 17.31 43.86 -14.30
CA LEU A 472 17.31 44.61 -15.58
C LEU A 472 18.65 45.29 -15.89
N GLN A 473 19.55 45.46 -14.90
CA GLN A 473 20.86 46.13 -15.06
C GLN A 473 22.00 45.16 -15.41
N ALA A 474 21.78 43.85 -15.33
CA ALA A 474 22.80 42.88 -15.71
C ALA A 474 22.89 42.80 -17.24
N ASP A 475 24.05 43.17 -17.81
CA ASP A 475 24.37 43.06 -19.24
C ASP A 475 24.15 41.63 -19.76
N LYS A 476 22.94 41.30 -20.21
CA LYS A 476 22.64 40.02 -20.86
C LYS A 476 23.14 40.08 -22.30
N LYS A 477 24.44 39.83 -22.49
CA LYS A 477 25.03 39.43 -23.77
C LYS A 477 24.51 38.04 -24.17
N GLY A 478 23.26 37.93 -24.63
CA GLY A 478 22.69 36.67 -25.09
C GLY A 478 21.31 36.83 -25.71
N ARG A 479 20.96 35.96 -26.67
CA ARG A 479 19.61 35.91 -27.27
C ARG A 479 18.57 35.56 -26.18
N PRO A 480 17.37 36.15 -26.19
CA PRO A 480 16.28 35.75 -25.29
C PRO A 480 15.97 34.26 -25.43
N THR A 481 15.71 33.58 -24.31
CA THR A 481 15.44 32.13 -24.32
C THR A 481 14.02 31.87 -24.82
N THR A 482 13.89 31.13 -25.93
CA THR A 482 12.59 30.75 -26.52
C THR A 482 11.89 29.66 -25.70
N ALA A 483 10.58 29.50 -25.90
CA ALA A 483 9.82 28.41 -25.32
C ALA A 483 10.39 27.04 -25.71
N GLY A 484 10.71 26.82 -26.98
CA GLY A 484 11.32 25.58 -27.48
C GLY A 484 12.64 25.27 -26.77
N SER A 485 13.51 26.27 -26.60
CA SER A 485 14.76 26.12 -25.85
C SER A 485 14.54 25.78 -24.37
N LYS A 486 13.56 26.40 -23.69
CA LYS A 486 13.20 26.08 -22.30
C LYS A 486 12.67 24.65 -22.16
N ILE A 487 11.76 24.26 -23.05
CA ILE A 487 11.13 22.93 -23.08
C ILE A 487 12.16 21.85 -23.33
N LYS A 488 13.07 22.07 -24.29
CA LYS A 488 14.18 21.18 -24.54
C LYS A 488 15.08 21.02 -23.32
N LYS A 489 15.42 22.12 -22.63
CA LYS A 489 16.23 22.05 -21.41
C LYS A 489 15.50 21.25 -20.32
N GLN A 490 14.25 21.59 -20.03
CA GLN A 490 13.41 20.90 -19.05
C GLN A 490 13.26 19.40 -19.34
N ALA A 491 13.00 19.03 -20.59
CA ALA A 491 12.88 17.63 -20.99
C ALA A 491 14.20 16.86 -20.77
N ASN A 492 15.34 17.45 -21.11
CA ASN A 492 16.65 16.83 -20.87
C ASN A 492 17.01 16.76 -19.37
N ASP A 493 16.66 17.77 -18.59
CA ASP A 493 16.84 17.74 -17.13
C ASP A 493 15.99 16.63 -16.49
N LEU A 494 14.73 16.48 -16.92
CA LEU A 494 13.86 15.38 -16.51
C LEU A 494 14.45 14.01 -16.89
N VAL A 495 14.92 13.85 -18.13
CA VAL A 495 15.58 12.62 -18.59
C VAL A 495 16.77 12.28 -17.67
N ASN A 496 17.64 13.25 -17.40
CA ASN A 496 18.82 13.04 -16.56
C ASN A 496 18.46 12.61 -15.14
N THR A 497 17.36 13.12 -14.58
CA THR A 497 16.86 12.72 -13.27
C THR A 497 16.32 11.29 -13.29
N LEU A 498 15.53 10.93 -14.30
CA LEU A 498 14.97 9.58 -14.44
C LEU A 498 16.06 8.52 -14.64
N MET A 499 17.13 8.85 -15.38
CA MET A 499 18.27 7.95 -15.62
C MET A 499 19.08 7.62 -14.37
N LYS A 500 18.93 8.38 -13.27
CA LYS A 500 19.56 8.11 -11.96
C LYS A 500 18.78 7.12 -11.09
N CYS A 501 17.60 6.70 -11.54
CA CYS A 501 16.68 5.85 -10.78
C CYS A 501 16.43 4.53 -11.51
N THR A 502 16.03 3.48 -10.79
CA THR A 502 15.46 2.27 -11.39
C THR A 502 14.03 2.57 -11.87
N PRO A 503 13.74 2.45 -13.18
CA PRO A 503 12.43 2.83 -13.71
C PRO A 503 11.40 1.70 -13.62
N HIS A 504 10.19 2.09 -13.26
CA HIS A 504 8.97 1.28 -13.30
C HIS A 504 7.96 1.96 -14.23
N TYR A 505 7.08 1.19 -14.87
CA TYR A 505 6.17 1.74 -15.89
C TYR A 505 4.73 1.34 -15.61
N ILE A 506 3.82 2.33 -15.66
CA ILE A 506 2.37 2.13 -15.65
C ILE A 506 1.80 2.68 -16.96
N ARG A 507 1.12 1.81 -17.70
CA ARG A 507 0.50 2.13 -19.00
C ARG A 507 -1.02 2.13 -18.79
N CYS A 508 -1.58 3.32 -18.67
CA CYS A 508 -3.02 3.53 -18.48
C CYS A 508 -3.74 3.48 -19.84
N ILE A 509 -4.88 2.78 -19.90
CA ILE A 509 -5.70 2.63 -21.11
C ILE A 509 -7.09 3.19 -20.83
N LYS A 510 -7.57 4.08 -21.70
CA LYS A 510 -8.95 4.59 -21.66
C LYS A 510 -9.87 3.59 -22.37
N PRO A 511 -10.94 3.09 -21.72
CA PRO A 511 -11.78 2.06 -22.30
C PRO A 511 -12.80 2.59 -23.33
N ASN A 512 -13.22 3.86 -23.22
CA ASN A 512 -14.25 4.48 -24.08
C ASN A 512 -14.17 6.01 -24.03
N GLU A 513 -14.79 6.70 -25.00
CA GLU A 513 -15.01 8.16 -24.97
C GLU A 513 -16.33 8.58 -24.29
N THR A 514 -17.26 7.66 -24.11
CA THR A 514 -18.60 7.93 -23.54
C THR A 514 -18.57 8.25 -22.04
N LYS A 515 -17.41 8.07 -21.38
CA LYS A 515 -17.20 8.24 -19.94
C LYS A 515 -18.10 7.33 -19.10
N LYS A 516 -18.54 6.20 -19.66
CA LYS A 516 -19.42 5.26 -18.97
C LYS A 516 -18.63 4.09 -18.35
N PRO A 517 -18.97 3.69 -17.12
CA PRO A 517 -18.37 2.51 -16.53
C PRO A 517 -18.79 1.26 -17.32
N LYS A 518 -17.85 0.32 -17.48
CA LYS A 518 -18.06 -0.98 -18.17
C LYS A 518 -18.43 -0.87 -19.66
N ASP A 519 -18.23 0.29 -20.27
CA ASP A 519 -18.34 0.46 -21.72
C ASP A 519 -16.95 0.27 -22.37
N TRP A 520 -16.88 -0.36 -23.55
CA TRP A 520 -15.63 -0.79 -24.17
C TRP A 520 -15.63 -0.54 -25.68
N GLU A 521 -14.66 0.26 -26.11
CA GLU A 521 -14.45 0.60 -27.52
C GLU A 521 -13.19 -0.10 -28.05
N GLU A 522 -13.39 -1.23 -28.74
CA GLU A 522 -12.31 -2.12 -29.17
C GLU A 522 -11.29 -1.44 -30.09
N SER A 523 -11.75 -0.69 -31.10
CA SER A 523 -10.89 0.05 -32.03
C SER A 523 -9.94 1.00 -31.29
N ARG A 524 -10.45 1.69 -30.26
CA ARG A 524 -9.70 2.66 -29.49
C ARG A 524 -8.71 2.02 -28.54
N VAL A 525 -9.11 0.95 -27.85
CA VAL A 525 -8.18 0.23 -26.98
C VAL A 525 -7.09 -0.42 -27.81
N LYS A 526 -7.42 -1.01 -28.96
CA LYS A 526 -6.43 -1.57 -29.88
C LYS A 526 -5.41 -0.52 -30.33
N HIS A 527 -5.87 0.66 -30.76
CA HIS A 527 -4.99 1.77 -31.11
C HIS A 527 -4.07 2.17 -29.95
N GLN A 528 -4.60 2.21 -28.71
CA GLN A 528 -3.79 2.47 -27.51
C GLN A 528 -2.72 1.43 -27.24
N VAL A 529 -3.06 0.15 -27.38
CA VAL A 529 -2.12 -0.97 -27.19
C VAL A 529 -0.98 -0.90 -28.21
N GLU A 530 -1.29 -0.55 -29.45
CA GLU A 530 -0.32 -0.39 -30.55
C GLU A 530 0.61 0.82 -30.30
N TYR A 531 0.06 2.01 -30.05
CA TYR A 531 0.89 3.21 -29.90
C TYR A 531 1.73 3.20 -28.61
N LEU A 532 1.23 2.59 -27.52
CA LEU A 532 2.00 2.44 -26.28
C LEU A 532 3.11 1.38 -26.40
N GLY A 533 3.21 0.68 -27.55
CA GLY A 533 4.21 -0.35 -27.83
C GLY A 533 4.08 -1.57 -26.90
N LEU A 534 2.87 -1.86 -26.39
CA LEU A 534 2.71 -2.90 -25.37
C LEU A 534 3.01 -4.30 -25.93
N LYS A 535 2.68 -4.53 -27.20
CA LYS A 535 2.91 -5.81 -27.87
C LYS A 535 4.41 -6.08 -28.04
N GLU A 536 5.15 -5.07 -28.47
CA GLU A 536 6.60 -5.10 -28.66
C GLU A 536 7.31 -5.31 -27.31
N ASN A 537 6.85 -4.62 -26.27
CA ASN A 537 7.36 -4.77 -24.91
C ASN A 537 7.20 -6.19 -24.37
N ILE A 538 6.03 -6.79 -24.58
CA ILE A 538 5.77 -8.18 -24.17
C ILE A 538 6.64 -9.14 -25.00
N ARG A 539 6.77 -8.90 -26.31
CA ARG A 539 7.61 -9.74 -27.19
C ARG A 539 9.07 -9.74 -26.73
N VAL A 540 9.61 -8.58 -26.36
CA VAL A 540 10.98 -8.47 -25.84
C VAL A 540 11.12 -9.19 -24.51
N ARG A 541 10.22 -8.93 -23.54
CA ARG A 541 10.28 -9.61 -22.24
C ARG A 541 10.14 -11.13 -22.32
N ARG A 542 9.37 -11.66 -23.29
CA ARG A 542 9.23 -13.10 -23.50
C ARG A 542 10.45 -13.77 -24.14
N ALA A 543 11.20 -13.02 -24.93
CA ALA A 543 12.42 -13.51 -25.59
C ALA A 543 13.67 -13.32 -24.72
N GLY A 544 13.63 -12.38 -23.76
CA GLY A 544 14.67 -12.16 -22.75
C GLY A 544 14.62 -13.15 -21.57
N TYR A 545 15.37 -12.81 -20.53
CA TYR A 545 15.42 -13.58 -19.27
C TYR A 545 14.59 -12.90 -18.19
N ALA A 546 13.70 -13.64 -17.55
CA ALA A 546 12.83 -13.12 -16.49
C ALA A 546 13.59 -12.61 -15.26
N TYR A 547 14.79 -13.13 -14.97
CA TYR A 547 15.57 -12.73 -13.81
C TYR A 547 17.08 -12.76 -14.07
N ARG A 548 17.78 -11.76 -13.55
CA ARG A 548 19.23 -11.59 -13.66
C ARG A 548 19.84 -11.10 -12.35
N ARG A 549 20.94 -11.70 -11.90
CA ARG A 549 21.64 -11.26 -10.69
C ARG A 549 23.12 -11.64 -10.71
N ILE A 550 23.96 -10.80 -10.12
CA ILE A 550 25.39 -11.09 -9.87
C ILE A 550 25.51 -12.36 -9.03
N PHE A 551 26.47 -13.22 -9.37
CA PHE A 551 26.66 -14.52 -8.70
C PHE A 551 26.78 -14.39 -7.19
N GLN A 552 27.61 -13.47 -6.69
CA GLN A 552 27.74 -13.19 -5.26
C GLN A 552 26.40 -12.87 -4.57
N LYS A 553 25.62 -11.92 -5.11
CA LYS A 553 24.32 -11.53 -4.56
C LYS A 553 23.32 -12.68 -4.62
N PHE A 554 23.37 -13.49 -5.68
CA PHE A 554 22.52 -14.67 -5.83
C PHE A 554 22.85 -15.74 -4.77
N LEU A 555 24.14 -16.06 -4.62
CA LEU A 555 24.61 -17.00 -3.61
C LEU A 555 24.23 -16.54 -2.20
N GLN A 556 24.44 -15.28 -1.87
CA GLN A 556 24.08 -14.75 -0.55
C GLN A 556 22.57 -14.89 -0.27
N ARG A 557 21.71 -14.62 -1.27
CA ARG A 557 20.25 -14.73 -1.12
C ARG A 557 19.79 -16.17 -0.93
N TYR A 558 20.33 -17.09 -1.71
CA TYR A 558 19.84 -18.47 -1.80
C TYR A 558 20.71 -19.50 -1.07
N ALA A 559 21.81 -19.08 -0.40
CA ALA A 559 22.72 -19.95 0.36
C ALA A 559 22.01 -20.87 1.36
N ILE A 560 20.85 -20.48 1.87
CA ILE A 560 20.06 -21.25 2.83
C ILE A 560 19.48 -22.56 2.25
N LEU A 561 19.42 -22.68 0.92
CA LEU A 561 18.81 -23.82 0.25
C LEU A 561 19.61 -25.11 0.44
N THR A 562 20.94 -25.03 0.51
CA THR A 562 21.83 -26.19 0.65
C THR A 562 22.81 -26.03 1.81
N LYS A 563 23.27 -27.16 2.35
CA LYS A 563 24.31 -27.15 3.40
C LYS A 563 25.68 -26.74 2.87
N ALA A 564 25.93 -26.92 1.58
CA ALA A 564 27.22 -26.62 0.96
C ALA A 564 27.41 -25.12 0.71
N THR A 565 26.33 -24.40 0.41
CA THR A 565 26.36 -22.94 0.21
C THR A 565 26.12 -22.16 1.50
N TRP A 566 25.57 -22.77 2.55
CA TRP A 566 25.35 -22.14 3.85
C TRP A 566 26.59 -22.16 4.78
N PRO A 567 26.89 -21.08 5.52
CA PRO A 567 26.31 -19.72 5.45
C PRO A 567 26.89 -18.89 4.31
N SER A 568 28.03 -19.31 3.76
CA SER A 568 28.67 -18.70 2.59
C SER A 568 29.40 -19.75 1.77
N TRP A 569 29.38 -19.58 0.45
CA TRP A 569 30.17 -20.38 -0.48
C TRP A 569 31.64 -19.94 -0.45
N LYS A 570 32.57 -20.90 -0.49
CA LYS A 570 34.02 -20.64 -0.38
C LYS A 570 34.81 -20.86 -1.68
N GLY A 571 34.17 -21.39 -2.72
CA GLY A 571 34.79 -21.65 -4.02
C GLY A 571 34.49 -20.55 -5.03
N ASP A 572 34.74 -20.85 -6.31
CA ASP A 572 34.35 -19.99 -7.42
C ASP A 572 32.83 -19.75 -7.44
N GLU A 573 32.41 -18.49 -7.62
CA GLU A 573 31.02 -18.09 -7.48
C GLU A 573 30.13 -18.74 -8.55
N LYS A 574 30.61 -18.87 -9.78
CA LYS A 574 29.86 -19.49 -10.88
C LYS A 574 29.57 -20.96 -10.58
N GLN A 575 30.56 -21.68 -10.03
CA GLN A 575 30.36 -23.06 -9.55
C GLN A 575 29.37 -23.15 -8.39
N GLY A 576 29.41 -22.20 -7.45
CA GLY A 576 28.47 -22.15 -6.33
C GLY A 576 27.02 -21.96 -6.80
N VAL A 577 26.81 -21.07 -7.77
CA VAL A 577 25.48 -20.87 -8.39
C VAL A 577 25.03 -22.12 -9.12
N LEU A 578 25.90 -22.73 -9.93
CA LEU A 578 25.57 -23.98 -10.64
C LEU A 578 25.16 -25.09 -9.66
N HIS A 579 25.93 -25.29 -8.59
CA HIS A 579 25.61 -26.27 -7.55
C HIS A 579 24.25 -26.01 -6.91
N LEU A 580 23.92 -24.74 -6.64
CA LEU A 580 22.64 -24.37 -6.06
C LEU A 580 21.47 -24.66 -7.02
N LEU A 581 21.58 -24.27 -8.29
CA LEU A 581 20.55 -24.51 -9.30
C LEU A 581 20.33 -26.01 -9.53
N GLN A 582 21.40 -26.81 -9.54
CA GLN A 582 21.32 -28.26 -9.62
C GLN A 582 20.65 -28.87 -8.37
N SER A 583 20.94 -28.34 -7.18
CA SER A 583 20.36 -28.87 -5.93
C SER A 583 18.85 -28.66 -5.80
N VAL A 584 18.31 -27.67 -6.52
CA VAL A 584 16.87 -27.41 -6.60
C VAL A 584 16.21 -28.07 -7.82
N ASN A 585 16.96 -28.88 -8.58
CA ASN A 585 16.53 -29.53 -9.82
C ASN A 585 16.03 -28.52 -10.87
N MET A 586 16.73 -27.39 -11.05
CA MET A 586 16.42 -26.49 -12.16
C MET A 586 17.00 -27.03 -13.47
N ASP A 587 16.14 -27.16 -14.48
CA ASP A 587 16.54 -27.65 -15.80
C ASP A 587 17.55 -26.71 -16.49
N GLY A 588 18.48 -27.29 -17.26
CA GLY A 588 19.58 -26.55 -17.88
C GLY A 588 19.17 -25.56 -18.98
N ASP A 589 17.96 -25.67 -19.53
CA ASP A 589 17.39 -24.73 -20.50
C ASP A 589 16.68 -23.53 -19.82
N GLN A 590 16.41 -23.63 -18.53
CA GLN A 590 15.75 -22.60 -17.72
C GLN A 590 16.71 -21.54 -17.20
N PHE A 591 18.02 -21.74 -17.30
CA PHE A 591 19.00 -20.74 -16.90
C PHE A 591 20.23 -20.70 -17.82
N GLN A 592 20.93 -19.57 -17.82
CA GLN A 592 22.25 -19.43 -18.39
C GLN A 592 23.19 -18.71 -17.42
N LEU A 593 24.46 -19.11 -17.42
CA LEU A 593 25.50 -18.50 -16.61
C LEU A 593 26.40 -17.66 -17.51
N GLY A 594 26.34 -16.34 -17.34
CA GLY A 594 27.22 -15.40 -18.01
C GLY A 594 28.64 -15.43 -17.46
N ARG A 595 29.33 -14.29 -17.58
CA ARG A 595 30.67 -14.07 -17.02
C ARG A 595 30.61 -13.74 -15.53
N SER A 596 29.64 -12.93 -15.11
CA SER A 596 29.50 -12.46 -13.72
C SER A 596 28.08 -12.64 -13.15
N LYS A 597 27.09 -12.94 -14.00
CA LYS A 597 25.67 -13.02 -13.61
C LYS A 597 25.01 -14.34 -14.02
N VAL A 598 23.99 -14.71 -13.25
CA VAL A 598 23.04 -15.78 -13.58
C VAL A 598 21.79 -15.17 -14.21
N PHE A 599 21.29 -15.83 -15.24
CA PHE A 599 20.11 -15.46 -16.00
C PHE A 599 19.10 -16.61 -15.94
N ILE A 600 17.87 -16.36 -15.47
CA ILE A 600 16.78 -17.34 -15.41
C ILE A 600 15.74 -16.95 -16.44
N LYS A 601 15.39 -17.90 -17.30
CA LYS A 601 14.56 -17.69 -18.48
C LYS A 601 13.09 -17.49 -18.11
N ALA A 602 12.50 -18.47 -17.44
CA ALA A 602 11.08 -18.48 -17.11
C ALA A 602 10.82 -17.93 -15.68
N PRO A 603 9.79 -17.11 -15.49
CA PRO A 603 9.42 -16.62 -14.15
C PRO A 603 9.04 -17.75 -13.19
N GLU A 604 8.44 -18.83 -13.70
CA GLU A 604 8.06 -20.02 -12.92
C GLU A 604 9.27 -20.66 -12.22
N SER A 605 10.41 -20.70 -12.90
CA SER A 605 11.67 -21.22 -12.37
C SER A 605 12.21 -20.36 -11.22
N LEU A 606 12.02 -19.04 -11.28
CA LEU A 606 12.34 -18.14 -10.17
C LEU A 606 11.37 -18.34 -8.99
N PHE A 607 10.08 -18.56 -9.27
CA PHE A 607 9.07 -18.76 -8.23
C PHE A 607 9.36 -20.01 -7.40
N LEU A 608 9.75 -21.10 -8.07
CA LEU A 608 10.18 -22.33 -7.39
C LEU A 608 11.37 -22.07 -6.45
N LEU A 609 12.37 -21.30 -6.89
CA LEU A 609 13.54 -20.94 -6.08
C LEU A 609 13.16 -20.14 -4.81
N GLU A 610 12.29 -19.14 -4.94
CA GLU A 610 11.84 -18.33 -3.81
C GLU A 610 10.96 -19.14 -2.86
N GLU A 611 10.04 -19.96 -3.37
CA GLU A 611 9.20 -20.81 -2.53
C GLU A 611 10.04 -21.82 -1.72
N MET A 612 11.04 -22.44 -2.35
CA MET A 612 11.96 -23.33 -1.64
C MET A 612 12.74 -22.59 -0.54
N ARG A 613 13.10 -21.33 -0.77
CA ARG A 613 13.81 -20.48 0.20
C ARG A 613 12.90 -20.12 1.37
N GLU A 614 11.66 -19.72 1.10
CA GLU A 614 10.66 -19.42 2.14
C GLU A 614 10.37 -20.65 3.01
N ARG A 615 10.19 -21.83 2.41
CA ARG A 615 10.01 -23.09 3.15
C ARG A 615 11.16 -23.37 4.13
N LYS A 616 12.41 -23.04 3.76
CA LYS A 616 13.55 -23.15 4.68
C LYS A 616 13.43 -22.15 5.83
N TYR A 617 13.10 -20.88 5.56
CA TYR A 617 12.89 -19.88 6.61
C TYR A 617 11.75 -20.27 7.55
N ASP A 618 10.62 -20.75 7.03
CA ASP A 618 9.51 -21.23 7.84
C ASP A 618 9.94 -22.35 8.80
N GLY A 619 10.77 -23.27 8.34
CA GLY A 619 11.37 -24.31 9.17
C GLY A 619 12.15 -23.72 10.35
N TYR A 620 13.06 -22.78 10.09
CA TYR A 620 13.86 -22.13 11.13
C TYR A 620 13.03 -21.21 12.03
N ALA A 621 12.10 -20.45 11.47
CA ALA A 621 11.17 -19.61 12.20
C ALA A 621 10.34 -20.44 13.18
N ARG A 622 9.84 -21.62 12.78
CA ARG A 622 9.14 -22.55 13.67
C ARG A 622 10.02 -23.03 14.82
N VAL A 623 11.31 -23.29 14.59
CA VAL A 623 12.26 -23.67 15.65
C VAL A 623 12.46 -22.52 16.65
N ILE A 624 12.65 -21.30 16.16
CA ILE A 624 12.80 -20.09 16.99
C ILE A 624 11.51 -19.84 17.77
N GLN A 625 10.36 -19.82 17.09
CA GLN A 625 9.04 -19.63 17.70
C GLN A 625 8.75 -20.70 18.76
N LYS A 626 9.06 -21.97 18.51
CA LYS A 626 8.91 -23.06 19.49
C LYS A 626 9.77 -22.82 20.73
N SER A 627 11.02 -22.42 20.54
CA SER A 627 11.94 -22.12 21.64
C SER A 627 11.49 -20.91 22.45
N TRP A 628 11.06 -19.85 21.77
CA TRP A 628 10.49 -18.65 22.39
C TRP A 628 9.21 -18.95 23.17
N ARG A 629 8.23 -19.63 22.55
CA ARG A 629 6.98 -20.06 23.22
C ARG A 629 7.28 -20.93 24.44
N LYS A 630 8.23 -21.85 24.36
CA LYS A 630 8.70 -22.67 25.48
C LYS A 630 9.32 -21.82 26.60
N PHE A 631 10.15 -20.84 26.25
CA PHE A 631 10.74 -19.92 27.22
C PHE A 631 9.67 -19.09 27.94
N VAL A 632 8.76 -18.47 27.19
CA VAL A 632 7.65 -17.68 27.74
C VAL A 632 6.74 -18.55 28.62
N ALA A 633 6.38 -19.75 28.16
CA ALA A 633 5.57 -20.69 28.93
C ALA A 633 6.26 -21.11 30.23
N ARG A 634 7.57 -21.43 30.19
CA ARG A 634 8.36 -21.76 31.39
C ARG A 634 8.42 -20.59 32.37
N LYS A 635 8.64 -19.36 31.88
CA LYS A 635 8.66 -18.16 32.72
C LYS A 635 7.32 -17.96 33.42
N LYS A 636 6.22 -18.03 32.66
CA LYS A 636 4.85 -17.92 33.18
C LYS A 636 4.55 -19.02 34.21
N TYR A 637 5.00 -20.24 33.93
CA TYR A 637 4.85 -21.37 34.82
C TYR A 637 5.58 -21.20 36.17
N VAL A 638 6.83 -20.74 36.13
CA VAL A 638 7.59 -20.42 37.35
C VAL A 638 6.91 -19.33 38.15
N GLN A 639 6.43 -18.28 37.48
CA GLN A 639 5.69 -17.18 38.11
C GLN A 639 4.42 -17.69 38.81
N MET A 640 3.58 -18.48 38.14
CA MET A 640 2.37 -19.05 38.75
C MET A 640 2.68 -19.91 39.99
N ARG A 641 3.79 -20.64 39.97
CA ARG A 641 4.25 -21.46 41.11
C ARG A 641 4.75 -20.60 42.28
N GLU A 642 5.44 -19.51 41.99
CA GLU A 642 5.88 -18.53 42.98
C GLU A 642 4.66 -17.85 43.63
N GLU A 643 3.73 -17.33 42.83
CA GLU A 643 2.46 -16.71 43.29
C GLU A 643 1.66 -17.68 44.18
N ALA A 644 1.50 -18.93 43.76
CA ALA A 644 0.79 -19.95 44.54
C ALA A 644 1.50 -20.31 45.85
N SER A 645 2.84 -20.27 45.87
CA SER A 645 3.62 -20.50 47.09
C SER A 645 3.51 -19.30 48.05
N ASP A 646 3.50 -18.08 47.53
CA ASP A 646 3.45 -16.85 48.32
C ASP A 646 2.13 -16.74 49.12
N LEU A 647 1.02 -17.28 48.61
CA LEU A 647 -0.26 -17.34 49.33
C LEU A 647 -0.18 -18.03 50.71
N LEU A 648 0.71 -19.03 50.84
CA LEU A 648 0.85 -19.87 52.03
C LEU A 648 2.16 -19.62 52.79
N LEU A 649 3.05 -18.79 52.24
CA LEU A 649 4.36 -18.48 52.79
C LEU A 649 4.25 -17.85 54.19
N ASN A 650 5.10 -18.31 55.11
CA ASN A 650 5.15 -17.92 56.53
C ASN A 650 3.87 -18.22 57.33
N LYS A 651 2.81 -18.71 56.71
CA LYS A 651 1.50 -18.96 57.33
C LYS A 651 1.20 -20.43 57.55
N LYS A 652 1.69 -21.33 56.68
CA LYS A 652 1.44 -22.78 56.76
C LYS A 652 2.69 -23.61 56.45
N GLU A 653 2.94 -24.66 57.22
CA GLU A 653 3.99 -25.64 56.93
C GLU A 653 3.77 -26.32 55.58
N ARG A 654 4.86 -26.62 54.88
CA ARG A 654 4.80 -27.09 53.50
C ARG A 654 5.07 -28.60 53.45
N ARG A 655 4.32 -29.34 52.65
CA ARG A 655 4.66 -30.72 52.36
C ARG A 655 5.89 -30.78 51.46
N ARG A 656 6.77 -31.75 51.69
CA ARG A 656 7.95 -32.00 50.85
C ARG A 656 7.59 -32.10 49.37
N ASN A 657 6.47 -32.74 49.06
CA ASN A 657 6.01 -32.99 47.70
C ASN A 657 5.05 -31.91 47.13
N SER A 658 4.75 -30.82 47.87
CA SER A 658 3.85 -29.76 47.39
C SER A 658 4.57 -28.54 46.83
N ILE A 659 5.82 -28.29 47.24
CA ILE A 659 6.57 -27.09 46.87
C ILE A 659 7.01 -27.09 45.40
N ASN A 660 7.47 -28.24 44.91
CA ASN A 660 8.02 -28.40 43.56
C ASN A 660 7.09 -29.21 42.64
N ARG A 661 5.82 -29.38 43.02
CA ARG A 661 4.84 -30.12 42.22
C ARG A 661 4.50 -29.36 40.95
N ASN A 662 4.19 -30.11 39.88
CA ASN A 662 3.66 -29.52 38.67
C ASN A 662 2.16 -29.27 38.72
N PHE A 663 1.77 -28.04 38.36
CA PHE A 663 0.37 -27.63 38.24
C PHE A 663 -0.17 -28.09 36.89
N ILE A 664 -1.13 -29.01 36.92
CA ILE A 664 -1.72 -29.64 35.73
C ILE A 664 -3.09 -29.02 35.41
N GLY A 665 -3.79 -28.48 36.42
CA GLY A 665 -5.18 -28.03 36.33
C GLY A 665 -6.14 -29.22 36.36
N ASP A 666 -6.08 -30.09 35.36
CA ASP A 666 -6.97 -31.24 35.23
C ASP A 666 -6.33 -32.55 35.72
N TYR A 667 -6.71 -32.97 36.93
CA TYR A 667 -6.27 -34.23 37.54
C TYR A 667 -7.30 -35.36 37.43
N ILE A 668 -8.47 -35.09 36.83
CA ILE A 668 -9.51 -36.08 36.58
C ILE A 668 -9.34 -36.67 35.17
N GLY A 669 -8.89 -35.87 34.21
CA GLY A 669 -8.88 -36.24 32.79
C GLY A 669 -10.26 -35.99 32.18
N MET A 670 -10.68 -34.74 32.13
CA MET A 670 -12.03 -34.33 31.70
C MET A 670 -12.37 -34.80 30.28
N GLU A 671 -11.39 -35.04 29.41
CA GLU A 671 -11.60 -35.62 28.07
C GLU A 671 -12.16 -37.06 28.13
N GLU A 672 -11.78 -37.84 29.13
CA GLU A 672 -12.25 -39.22 29.33
C GLU A 672 -13.58 -39.28 30.11
N HIS A 673 -14.06 -38.13 30.61
CA HIS A 673 -15.23 -38.01 31.49
C HIS A 673 -16.26 -36.97 30.99
N PRO A 674 -16.84 -37.14 29.77
CA PRO A 674 -17.81 -36.21 29.19
C PRO A 674 -19.07 -36.05 30.05
N GLU A 675 -19.43 -37.03 30.89
CA GLU A 675 -20.52 -36.97 31.84
C GLU A 675 -20.35 -35.87 32.90
N LEU A 676 -19.13 -35.43 33.20
CA LEU A 676 -18.90 -34.31 34.12
C LEU A 676 -19.12 -32.96 33.43
N GLN A 677 -18.88 -32.89 32.11
CA GLN A 677 -19.03 -31.68 31.30
C GLN A 677 -20.49 -31.19 31.29
N GLN A 678 -21.47 -32.08 31.49
CA GLN A 678 -22.89 -31.72 31.51
C GLN A 678 -23.26 -30.75 32.65
N PHE A 679 -22.47 -30.70 33.73
CA PHE A 679 -22.71 -29.82 34.89
C PHE A 679 -22.07 -28.44 34.74
N VAL A 680 -21.22 -28.27 33.72
CA VAL A 680 -20.46 -27.05 33.43
C VAL A 680 -21.04 -26.39 32.16
N GLY A 681 -20.95 -25.06 32.01
CA GLY A 681 -21.51 -24.38 30.85
C GLY A 681 -20.93 -24.88 29.51
N LYS A 682 -21.77 -24.97 28.46
CA LYS A 682 -21.32 -25.27 27.09
C LYS A 682 -20.29 -24.21 26.67
N ARG A 683 -18.99 -24.56 26.62
CA ARG A 683 -17.81 -23.69 26.37
C ARG A 683 -17.20 -22.96 27.58
N GLU A 684 -17.57 -23.31 28.80
CA GLU A 684 -16.88 -22.79 29.97
C GLU A 684 -15.55 -23.54 30.19
N LYS A 685 -14.46 -22.78 30.32
CA LYS A 685 -13.13 -23.36 30.59
C LYS A 685 -13.05 -23.86 32.02
N ILE A 686 -12.61 -25.10 32.20
CA ILE A 686 -12.27 -25.68 33.50
C ILE A 686 -10.82 -25.30 33.80
N ASP A 687 -10.61 -24.56 34.89
CA ASP A 687 -9.26 -24.16 35.34
C ASP A 687 -8.63 -25.20 36.26
N PHE A 688 -9.46 -25.94 37.01
CA PHE A 688 -9.01 -26.97 37.93
C PHE A 688 -10.06 -28.09 38.07
N ALA A 689 -9.61 -29.35 38.10
CA ALA A 689 -10.43 -30.53 38.33
C ALA A 689 -9.67 -31.55 39.20
N ASP A 690 -10.24 -31.93 40.34
CA ASP A 690 -9.66 -32.94 41.26
C ASP A 690 -10.75 -33.74 41.99
N THR A 691 -10.47 -35.01 42.31
CA THR A 691 -11.34 -35.82 43.17
C THR A 691 -10.93 -35.65 44.63
N VAL A 692 -11.65 -34.77 45.35
CA VAL A 692 -11.39 -34.40 46.75
C VAL A 692 -12.16 -35.27 47.74
N THR A 693 -11.72 -35.30 48.99
CA THR A 693 -12.53 -35.86 50.10
C THR A 693 -13.34 -34.73 50.74
N LYS A 694 -14.67 -34.84 50.75
CA LYS A 694 -15.57 -33.95 51.49
C LYS A 694 -16.02 -34.63 52.78
N TYR A 695 -15.92 -33.93 53.90
CA TYR A 695 -16.39 -34.43 55.19
C TYR A 695 -17.83 -34.00 55.45
N ASP A 696 -18.66 -34.93 55.93
CA ASP A 696 -20.03 -34.63 56.35
C ASP A 696 -20.10 -34.11 57.81
N ARG A 697 -21.32 -33.90 58.33
CA ARG A 697 -21.56 -33.42 59.69
C ARG A 697 -21.09 -34.38 60.81
N ARG A 698 -20.83 -35.65 60.49
CA ARG A 698 -20.27 -36.68 61.38
C ARG A 698 -18.78 -36.88 61.12
N PHE A 699 -18.16 -36.00 60.32
CA PHE A 699 -16.78 -36.09 59.85
C PHE A 699 -16.48 -37.40 59.10
N LYS A 700 -17.48 -38.00 58.45
CA LYS A 700 -17.26 -39.12 57.53
C LYS A 700 -16.86 -38.56 56.17
N GLY A 701 -15.70 -38.98 55.67
CA GLY A 701 -15.19 -38.58 54.36
C GLY A 701 -15.95 -39.26 53.22
N VAL A 702 -16.31 -38.49 52.19
CA VAL A 702 -16.92 -38.99 50.95
C VAL A 702 -16.23 -38.32 49.76
N LYS A 703 -15.87 -39.10 48.74
CA LYS A 703 -15.25 -38.57 47.52
C LYS A 703 -16.21 -37.68 46.72
N ARG A 704 -15.70 -36.56 46.23
CA ARG A 704 -16.40 -35.58 45.37
C ARG A 704 -15.45 -35.10 44.28
N ASP A 705 -15.96 -34.93 43.08
CA ASP A 705 -15.21 -34.26 42.02
C ASP A 705 -15.42 -32.76 42.16
N LEU A 706 -14.31 -32.04 42.36
CA LEU A 706 -14.24 -30.60 42.54
C LEU A 706 -13.78 -29.97 41.23
N LEU A 707 -14.65 -29.18 40.60
CA LEU A 707 -14.33 -28.42 39.39
C LEU A 707 -14.34 -26.93 39.71
N LEU A 708 -13.35 -26.20 39.22
CA LEU A 708 -13.28 -24.73 39.27
C LEU A 708 -13.31 -24.17 37.86
N THR A 709 -14.19 -23.20 37.64
CA THR A 709 -14.24 -22.38 36.43
C THR A 709 -14.08 -20.90 36.80
N PRO A 710 -13.92 -19.99 35.82
CA PRO A 710 -13.92 -18.56 36.09
C PRO A 710 -15.20 -18.00 36.75
N LYS A 711 -16.30 -18.75 36.76
CA LYS A 711 -17.58 -18.30 37.34
C LYS A 711 -17.98 -19.06 38.60
N CYS A 712 -17.75 -20.37 38.64
CA CYS A 712 -18.31 -21.23 39.68
C CYS A 712 -17.35 -22.33 40.12
N LEU A 713 -17.59 -22.81 41.34
CA LEU A 713 -17.03 -24.01 41.91
C LEU A 713 -18.13 -25.08 41.99
N TYR A 714 -17.85 -26.27 41.48
CA TYR A 714 -18.79 -27.38 41.41
C TYR A 714 -18.29 -28.54 42.26
N LEU A 715 -19.16 -29.11 43.09
CA LEU A 715 -18.92 -30.35 43.82
C LEU A 715 -19.89 -31.41 43.30
N ILE A 716 -19.35 -32.43 42.63
CA ILE A 716 -20.12 -33.51 42.01
C ILE A 716 -19.91 -34.79 42.82
N GLY A 717 -21.00 -35.50 43.12
CA GLY A 717 -20.98 -36.77 43.84
C GLY A 717 -21.52 -37.89 42.97
N ARG A 718 -21.32 -39.14 43.43
CA ARG A 718 -21.82 -40.34 42.77
C ARG A 718 -22.94 -40.94 43.61
N GLU A 719 -24.09 -41.25 43.00
CA GLU A 719 -25.24 -41.87 43.68
C GLU A 719 -25.80 -43.04 42.88
N LYS A 720 -26.22 -44.11 43.60
CA LYS A 720 -26.94 -45.22 42.97
C LYS A 720 -28.39 -44.81 42.71
N VAL A 721 -28.84 -44.97 41.48
CA VAL A 721 -30.24 -44.75 41.10
C VAL A 721 -31.11 -45.76 41.84
N LYS A 722 -32.09 -45.26 42.61
CA LYS A 722 -32.91 -46.08 43.52
C LYS A 722 -34.19 -46.61 42.88
N GLN A 723 -34.67 -45.99 41.80
CA GLN A 723 -35.94 -46.28 41.12
C GLN A 723 -35.82 -46.02 39.62
N GLY A 724 -36.60 -46.73 38.79
CA GLY A 724 -36.59 -46.60 37.33
C GLY A 724 -35.75 -47.67 36.60
N PRO A 725 -35.68 -47.61 35.26
CA PRO A 725 -34.97 -48.59 34.42
C PRO A 725 -33.46 -48.65 34.72
N ASP A 726 -32.89 -47.56 35.23
CA ASP A 726 -31.47 -47.44 35.58
C ASP A 726 -31.15 -47.85 37.03
N LYS A 727 -32.08 -48.52 37.73
CA LYS A 727 -31.92 -48.89 39.14
C LYS A 727 -30.63 -49.70 39.35
N GLY A 728 -29.79 -49.21 40.26
CA GLY A 728 -28.49 -49.83 40.57
C GLY A 728 -27.30 -49.18 39.87
N LEU A 729 -27.51 -48.44 38.77
CA LEU A 729 -26.45 -47.67 38.11
C LEU A 729 -25.99 -46.50 38.99
N VAL A 730 -24.68 -46.25 39.00
CA VAL A 730 -24.08 -45.10 39.67
C VAL A 730 -24.11 -43.94 38.69
N LYS A 731 -24.75 -42.83 39.07
CA LYS A 731 -24.83 -41.61 38.28
C LYS A 731 -24.16 -40.45 39.00
N GLU A 732 -23.52 -39.58 38.25
CA GLU A 732 -22.97 -38.30 38.70
C GLU A 732 -24.12 -37.34 39.02
N VAL A 733 -24.03 -36.68 40.17
CA VAL A 733 -25.05 -35.75 40.65
C VAL A 733 -24.34 -34.51 41.18
N LEU A 734 -24.68 -33.34 40.64
CA LEU A 734 -24.24 -32.05 41.16
C LEU A 734 -24.75 -31.88 42.61
N LYS A 735 -23.82 -31.88 43.57
CA LYS A 735 -24.13 -31.73 44.99
C LYS A 735 -24.10 -30.28 45.45
N ARG A 736 -23.25 -29.46 44.82
CA ARG A 736 -23.15 -28.05 45.13
C ARG A 736 -22.58 -27.29 43.93
N ARG A 737 -23.12 -26.10 43.68
CA ARG A 737 -22.57 -25.09 42.79
C ARG A 737 -22.45 -23.80 43.58
N ILE A 738 -21.26 -23.22 43.62
CA ILE A 738 -20.96 -22.01 44.37
C ILE A 738 -20.41 -20.99 43.37
N GLU A 739 -21.06 -19.84 43.25
CA GLU A 739 -20.49 -18.72 42.48
C GLU A 739 -19.24 -18.21 43.18
N VAL A 740 -18.17 -17.96 42.42
CA VAL A 740 -16.86 -17.60 42.99
C VAL A 740 -16.95 -16.37 43.90
N GLU A 741 -17.77 -15.38 43.53
CA GLU A 741 -17.99 -14.15 44.31
C GLU A 741 -18.75 -14.34 45.64
N ARG A 742 -19.46 -15.47 45.81
CA ARG A 742 -20.18 -15.79 47.07
C ARG A 742 -19.28 -16.42 48.13
N ILE A 743 -18.04 -16.76 47.78
CA ILE A 743 -17.08 -17.33 48.72
C ILE A 743 -16.62 -16.24 49.69
N LEU A 744 -16.83 -16.45 50.99
CA LEU A 744 -16.55 -15.45 52.02
C LEU A 744 -15.06 -15.47 52.45
N SER A 745 -14.50 -16.67 52.63
CA SER A 745 -13.11 -16.88 53.01
C SER A 745 -12.73 -18.36 52.89
N VAL A 746 -11.44 -18.68 52.97
CA VAL A 746 -10.96 -20.06 53.12
C VAL A 746 -10.16 -20.17 54.41
N SER A 747 -10.48 -21.15 55.26
CA SER A 747 -9.72 -21.42 56.48
C SER A 747 -8.82 -22.64 56.34
N LEU A 748 -7.61 -22.53 56.88
CA LEU A 748 -6.51 -23.48 56.77
C LEU A 748 -5.85 -23.66 58.14
N SER A 749 -5.36 -24.86 58.43
CA SER A 749 -4.43 -25.02 59.56
C SER A 749 -3.06 -24.41 59.26
N THR A 750 -2.24 -24.20 60.30
CA THR A 750 -0.84 -23.78 60.12
C THR A 750 0.14 -24.95 59.89
N MET A 751 -0.33 -26.20 59.95
CA MET A 751 0.45 -27.43 59.80
C MET A 751 0.49 -27.93 58.34
N GLN A 752 1.19 -29.02 58.04
CA GLN A 752 1.37 -29.51 56.65
C GLN A 752 0.19 -30.30 56.05
N ASP A 753 -1.02 -30.26 56.63
CA ASP A 753 -2.17 -31.02 56.15
C ASP A 753 -2.71 -30.53 54.79
N ASP A 754 -3.58 -31.34 54.19
CA ASP A 754 -4.30 -31.08 52.93
C ASP A 754 -5.73 -30.56 53.13
N ILE A 755 -6.12 -30.30 54.38
CA ILE A 755 -7.48 -29.92 54.76
C ILE A 755 -7.67 -28.41 54.63
N PHE A 756 -8.86 -28.00 54.21
CA PHE A 756 -9.30 -26.61 54.16
C PHE A 756 -10.82 -26.52 54.29
N ILE A 757 -11.30 -25.38 54.78
CA ILE A 757 -12.72 -25.07 54.87
C ILE A 757 -13.04 -23.94 53.91
N LEU A 758 -13.95 -24.18 52.97
CA LEU A 758 -14.52 -23.15 52.11
C LEU A 758 -15.74 -22.54 52.80
N HIS A 759 -15.67 -21.25 53.14
CA HIS A 759 -16.75 -20.53 53.79
C HIS A 759 -17.66 -19.83 52.78
N GLU A 760 -18.96 -19.96 52.99
CA GLU A 760 -20.01 -19.44 52.12
C GLU A 760 -21.23 -19.07 52.98
N GLN A 761 -22.15 -18.25 52.47
CA GLN A 761 -23.28 -17.73 53.24
C GLN A 761 -24.20 -18.82 53.80
N GLU A 762 -24.52 -19.87 53.02
CA GLU A 762 -25.45 -20.91 53.46
C GLU A 762 -24.81 -21.83 54.51
N TYR A 763 -23.72 -22.51 54.14
CA TYR A 763 -22.97 -23.46 54.97
C TYR A 763 -21.58 -23.74 54.41
N ASP A 764 -20.68 -24.24 55.24
CA ASP A 764 -19.28 -24.42 54.87
C ASP A 764 -19.01 -25.80 54.24
N SER A 765 -17.92 -25.92 53.48
CA SER A 765 -17.44 -27.20 52.94
C SER A 765 -16.07 -27.53 53.51
N LEU A 766 -16.00 -28.57 54.36
CA LEU A 766 -14.74 -29.17 54.82
C LEU A 766 -14.22 -30.14 53.76
N LEU A 767 -13.09 -29.80 53.16
CA LEU A 767 -12.49 -30.49 52.02
C LEU A 767 -11.04 -30.86 52.29
N GLU A 768 -10.58 -31.94 51.67
CA GLU A 768 -9.18 -32.37 51.67
C GLU A 768 -8.74 -32.65 50.24
N SER A 769 -7.66 -31.98 49.83
CA SER A 769 -7.03 -32.13 48.51
C SER A 769 -5.52 -31.99 48.61
N ILE A 770 -4.80 -32.96 48.01
CA ILE A 770 -3.34 -32.93 47.90
C ILE A 770 -2.89 -31.79 46.95
N PHE A 771 -3.78 -31.31 46.08
CA PHE A 771 -3.52 -30.22 45.12
C PHE A 771 -4.02 -28.85 45.63
N LYS A 772 -4.32 -28.74 46.94
CA LYS A 772 -4.82 -27.51 47.58
C LYS A 772 -4.05 -26.23 47.21
N THR A 773 -2.72 -26.28 47.14
CA THR A 773 -1.93 -25.07 46.83
C THR A 773 -2.28 -24.49 45.45
N GLU A 774 -2.43 -25.36 44.45
CA GLU A 774 -2.81 -24.96 43.09
C GLU A 774 -4.27 -24.49 43.05
N PHE A 775 -5.17 -25.28 43.63
CA PHE A 775 -6.58 -24.93 43.73
C PHE A 775 -6.80 -23.55 44.37
N LEU A 776 -6.14 -23.27 45.50
CA LEU A 776 -6.26 -21.98 46.19
C LEU A 776 -5.68 -20.83 45.38
N SER A 777 -4.58 -21.05 44.65
CA SER A 777 -4.00 -20.04 43.76
C SER A 777 -4.96 -19.66 42.64
N LEU A 778 -5.53 -20.67 41.97
CA LEU A 778 -6.52 -20.45 40.92
C LEU A 778 -7.80 -19.81 41.48
N LEU A 779 -8.28 -20.28 42.64
CA LEU A 779 -9.46 -19.73 43.29
C LEU A 779 -9.27 -18.27 43.71
N ALA A 780 -8.15 -17.94 44.36
CA ALA A 780 -7.84 -16.57 44.77
C ALA A 780 -7.77 -15.63 43.57
N LYS A 781 -7.14 -16.07 42.48
CA LYS A 781 -7.09 -15.33 41.23
C LYS A 781 -8.48 -15.09 40.63
N ARG A 782 -9.32 -16.12 40.52
CA ARG A 782 -10.68 -15.97 39.98
C ARG A 782 -11.57 -15.11 40.87
N TYR A 783 -11.37 -15.21 42.19
CA TYR A 783 -12.05 -14.35 43.15
C TYR A 783 -11.65 -12.88 42.98
N GLU A 784 -10.35 -12.59 42.83
CA GLU A 784 -9.86 -11.23 42.60
C GLU A 784 -10.33 -10.66 41.26
N GLU A 785 -10.25 -11.44 40.17
CA GLU A 785 -10.76 -11.03 38.85
C GLU A 785 -12.26 -10.67 38.90
N LYS A 786 -13.06 -11.40 39.70
CA LYS A 786 -14.51 -11.20 39.81
C LYS A 786 -14.92 -10.11 40.79
N THR A 787 -14.25 -10.01 41.93
CA THR A 787 -14.67 -9.14 43.04
C THR A 787 -13.80 -7.88 43.17
N GLN A 788 -12.69 -7.80 42.45
CA GLN A 788 -11.63 -6.79 42.60
C GLN A 788 -11.08 -6.72 44.05
N LYS A 789 -11.20 -7.82 44.81
CA LYS A 789 -10.72 -7.97 46.19
C LYS A 789 -9.92 -9.26 46.35
N GLN A 790 -8.95 -9.24 47.25
CA GLN A 790 -8.19 -10.44 47.61
C GLN A 790 -9.05 -11.44 48.39
N LEU A 791 -8.94 -12.72 48.07
CA LEU A 791 -9.65 -13.80 48.78
C LEU A 791 -9.13 -13.90 50.23
N PRO A 792 -9.98 -13.74 51.26
CA PRO A 792 -9.50 -13.82 52.65
C PRO A 792 -9.10 -15.27 53.01
N LEU A 793 -7.80 -15.47 53.29
CA LEU A 793 -7.26 -16.74 53.78
C LEU A 793 -6.98 -16.64 55.28
N LYS A 794 -7.66 -17.47 56.08
CA LYS A 794 -7.54 -17.51 57.54
C LYS A 794 -6.71 -18.73 57.98
N PHE A 795 -5.77 -18.52 58.91
CA PHE A 795 -4.87 -19.57 59.39
C PHE A 795 -5.03 -19.77 60.90
N SER A 796 -5.43 -20.95 61.33
CA SER A 796 -5.58 -21.31 62.75
C SER A 796 -5.53 -22.83 62.92
N ASN A 797 -4.98 -23.32 64.03
CA ASN A 797 -5.05 -24.76 64.34
C ASN A 797 -6.38 -25.18 64.97
N THR A 798 -7.30 -24.23 65.20
CA THR A 798 -8.70 -24.51 65.52
C THR A 798 -9.58 -23.81 64.51
N LEU A 799 -10.23 -24.59 63.65
CA LEU A 799 -11.09 -24.08 62.57
C LEU A 799 -12.56 -24.33 62.90
N GLU A 800 -13.41 -23.33 62.70
CA GLU A 800 -14.85 -23.46 62.87
C GLU A 800 -15.56 -23.78 61.55
N LEU A 801 -16.55 -24.67 61.61
CA LEU A 801 -17.32 -25.15 60.48
C LEU A 801 -18.81 -24.90 60.72
N LYS A 802 -19.44 -24.07 59.88
CA LYS A 802 -20.89 -23.84 59.86
C LYS A 802 -21.60 -24.97 59.10
N LEU A 803 -22.49 -25.71 59.77
CA LEU A 803 -23.26 -26.78 59.14
C LEU A 803 -24.52 -26.26 58.44
N LYS A 804 -24.97 -27.00 57.42
CA LYS A 804 -26.26 -26.77 56.74
C LYS A 804 -27.42 -26.93 57.73
N LYS A 805 -28.31 -25.92 57.79
CA LYS A 805 -29.57 -25.98 58.57
C LYS A 805 -30.44 -27.13 58.06
N GLU A 806 -31.09 -27.87 58.97
CA GLU A 806 -32.07 -28.90 58.60
C GLU A 806 -33.46 -28.27 58.47
N ASN A 807 -34.26 -28.76 57.52
CA ASN A 807 -35.63 -28.26 57.27
C ASN A 807 -36.68 -28.83 58.26
N TRP A 808 -36.27 -29.32 59.43
CA TRP A 808 -37.18 -29.94 60.40
C TRP A 808 -37.39 -29.03 61.61
N GLY A 809 -38.46 -28.22 61.54
CA GLY A 809 -39.04 -27.47 62.66
C GLY A 809 -38.31 -26.20 63.14
N PRO A 810 -38.98 -25.35 63.95
CA PRO A 810 -38.49 -24.01 64.35
C PRO A 810 -37.26 -24.01 65.26
N TRP A 811 -36.83 -25.19 65.73
CA TRP A 811 -35.75 -25.38 66.70
C TRP A 811 -34.41 -25.83 66.07
N SER A 812 -34.35 -25.99 64.75
CA SER A 812 -33.11 -26.39 64.05
C SER A 812 -32.15 -25.21 63.88
N ALA A 813 -31.44 -24.84 64.94
CA ALA A 813 -30.28 -23.95 64.85
C ALA A 813 -29.15 -24.65 64.04
N GLY A 814 -28.58 -23.95 63.06
CA GLY A 814 -27.43 -24.45 62.29
C GLY A 814 -26.24 -24.64 63.23
N GLY A 815 -25.96 -25.87 63.64
CA GLY A 815 -24.88 -26.16 64.57
C GLY A 815 -23.50 -25.82 63.98
N SER A 816 -22.59 -25.31 64.80
CA SER A 816 -21.17 -25.25 64.47
C SER A 816 -20.46 -26.54 64.89
N ARG A 817 -19.34 -26.81 64.21
CA ARG A 817 -18.39 -27.88 64.53
C ARG A 817 -16.98 -27.29 64.52
N GLN A 818 -16.04 -27.93 65.21
CA GLN A 818 -14.64 -27.51 65.21
C GLN A 818 -13.74 -28.58 64.62
N VAL A 819 -12.67 -28.17 63.95
CA VAL A 819 -11.57 -29.03 63.51
C VAL A 819 -10.31 -28.54 64.20
N GLN A 820 -9.73 -29.37 65.06
CA GLN A 820 -8.57 -29.04 65.88
C GLN A 820 -7.35 -29.83 65.40
N PHE A 821 -6.24 -29.12 65.16
CA PHE A 821 -5.02 -29.66 64.60
C PHE A 821 -3.93 -29.69 65.67
N HIS A 822 -3.33 -30.86 65.86
CA HIS A 822 -2.27 -31.08 66.84
C HIS A 822 -1.08 -31.80 66.22
N GLN A 823 0.10 -31.57 66.80
CA GLN A 823 1.34 -32.23 66.37
C GLN A 823 1.25 -33.75 66.59
N GLY A 824 1.52 -34.51 65.53
CA GLY A 824 1.50 -35.97 65.50
C GLY A 824 2.77 -36.56 64.90
N PHE A 825 2.66 -37.78 64.39
CA PHE A 825 3.73 -38.51 63.71
C PHE A 825 3.31 -38.89 62.28
N GLY A 826 4.25 -38.85 61.33
CA GLY A 826 4.05 -39.23 59.93
C GLY A 826 3.46 -38.12 59.03
N ASP A 827 3.50 -38.36 57.72
CA ASP A 827 3.09 -37.39 56.68
C ASP A 827 1.60 -37.44 56.32
N LEU A 828 0.85 -38.40 56.87
CA LEU A 828 -0.58 -38.58 56.68
C LEU A 828 -1.35 -38.10 57.91
N ALA A 829 -2.45 -37.38 57.69
CA ALA A 829 -3.29 -36.90 58.78
C ALA A 829 -4.10 -38.05 59.41
N ILE A 830 -4.00 -38.20 60.72
CA ILE A 830 -4.82 -39.14 61.51
C ILE A 830 -6.03 -38.38 62.04
N LEU A 831 -7.23 -38.86 61.68
CA LEU A 831 -8.51 -38.21 61.98
C LEU A 831 -9.26 -38.96 63.09
N LYS A 832 -9.53 -38.29 64.21
CA LYS A 832 -10.31 -38.83 65.33
C LYS A 832 -11.52 -37.94 65.60
N PRO A 833 -12.72 -38.30 65.11
CA PRO A 833 -13.93 -37.55 65.41
C PRO A 833 -14.34 -37.77 66.88
N SER A 834 -14.64 -36.68 67.60
CA SER A 834 -15.14 -36.68 68.98
C SER A 834 -16.28 -35.67 69.12
N ASN A 835 -17.52 -36.16 69.20
CA ASN A 835 -18.74 -35.35 69.30
C ASN A 835 -18.81 -34.21 68.26
N LYS A 836 -18.59 -32.96 68.69
CA LYS A 836 -18.64 -31.75 67.86
C LYS A 836 -17.28 -31.33 67.28
N VAL A 837 -16.22 -32.07 67.58
CA VAL A 837 -14.83 -31.73 67.24
C VAL A 837 -14.18 -32.85 66.42
N LEU A 838 -13.50 -32.50 65.33
CA LEU A 838 -12.60 -33.41 64.61
C LEU A 838 -11.17 -33.14 65.05
N GLN A 839 -10.56 -34.11 65.72
CA GLN A 839 -9.15 -34.06 66.09
C GLN A 839 -8.30 -34.55 64.91
N VAL A 840 -7.39 -33.71 64.43
CA VAL A 840 -6.48 -33.99 63.32
C VAL A 840 -5.05 -33.99 63.84
N SER A 841 -4.36 -35.13 63.74
CA SER A 841 -2.97 -35.27 64.15
C SER A 841 -2.08 -35.49 62.93
N ILE A 842 -1.02 -34.69 62.75
CA ILE A 842 -0.10 -34.80 61.61
C ILE A 842 1.34 -34.44 62.02
N GLY A 843 2.33 -35.12 61.45
CA GLY A 843 3.75 -34.85 61.67
C GLY A 843 4.21 -33.48 61.16
N PRO A 844 5.43 -33.04 61.51
CA PRO A 844 5.92 -31.72 61.16
C PRO A 844 6.28 -31.64 59.68
N GLY A 845 5.89 -30.55 59.01
CA GLY A 845 6.26 -30.31 57.62
C GLY A 845 7.58 -29.59 57.44
N LEU A 846 7.86 -29.19 56.20
CA LEU A 846 8.91 -28.21 55.93
C LEU A 846 8.54 -26.86 56.55
N PRO A 847 9.54 -26.06 56.97
CA PRO A 847 9.33 -24.74 57.55
C PRO A 847 8.40 -23.86 56.73
N ARG A 848 7.61 -22.99 57.40
CA ARG A 848 6.62 -22.12 56.75
C ARG A 848 7.22 -21.15 55.73
N ASN A 849 8.51 -20.83 55.88
CA ASN A 849 9.28 -19.97 54.96
C ASN A 849 9.88 -20.73 53.76
N SER A 850 9.60 -22.03 53.61
CA SER A 850 10.12 -22.84 52.50
C SER A 850 9.58 -22.36 51.16
N ARG A 851 10.48 -22.07 50.20
CA ARG A 851 10.15 -21.61 48.84
C ARG A 851 10.44 -22.68 47.78
N PRO A 852 9.77 -22.62 46.61
CA PRO A 852 10.11 -23.46 45.45
C PRO A 852 11.57 -23.33 45.07
N THR A 853 12.25 -24.46 44.89
CA THR A 853 13.64 -24.45 44.44
C THR A 853 13.68 -24.08 42.96
N ARG A 854 14.60 -23.17 42.57
CA ARG A 854 14.89 -22.85 41.16
C ARG A 854 15.57 -23.99 40.41
N ARG A 855 16.06 -25.03 41.10
CA ARG A 855 16.77 -26.16 40.50
C ARG A 855 15.83 -27.28 40.05
N ASN A 856 16.02 -27.64 38.78
CA ASN A 856 15.72 -28.90 38.08
C ASN A 856 14.39 -29.04 37.31
N THR A 857 14.44 -28.60 36.05
CA THR A 857 13.74 -29.24 34.91
C THR A 857 14.73 -29.77 33.86
N THR A 858 16.02 -29.90 34.21
CA THR A 858 17.12 -30.19 33.26
C THR A 858 18.07 -31.31 33.66
N GLN A 859 17.82 -32.09 34.71
CA GLN A 859 18.61 -33.28 34.98
C GLN A 859 17.75 -34.53 34.85
N ASN A 860 17.97 -35.28 33.78
CA ASN A 860 17.64 -36.68 33.70
C ASN A 860 18.93 -37.45 33.40
N ARG A 861 19.11 -38.57 34.12
CA ARG A 861 20.22 -39.56 34.13
C ARG A 861 21.40 -39.29 35.07
N SER A 862 21.22 -39.73 36.32
CA SER A 862 22.21 -40.56 37.03
C SER A 862 21.45 -41.40 38.06
N TYR A 863 21.43 -42.73 37.90
CA TYR A 863 20.98 -43.64 38.95
C TYR A 863 22.10 -43.80 39.98
N PRO A 864 21.78 -43.85 41.28
CA PRO A 864 22.52 -44.69 42.22
C PRO A 864 21.65 -45.88 42.64
N SER A 865 22.25 -47.06 42.48
CA SER A 865 21.84 -48.31 43.10
C SER A 865 21.74 -48.17 44.62
N GLY A 866 20.67 -48.70 45.21
CA GLY A 866 20.50 -48.73 46.67
C GLY A 866 19.09 -49.22 47.06
N THR A 867 19.02 -50.46 47.50
CA THR A 867 17.86 -51.19 48.01
C THR A 867 17.21 -50.50 49.22
N GLN A 868 15.87 -50.40 49.23
CA GLN A 868 14.99 -50.82 50.33
C GLN A 868 13.50 -50.53 50.06
N ASN A 869 12.67 -51.49 50.44
CA ASN A 869 11.21 -51.50 50.39
C ASN A 869 10.54 -50.28 51.06
N ALA A 870 9.61 -49.64 50.35
CA ALA A 870 8.41 -49.04 50.95
C ALA A 870 7.32 -48.86 49.87
N ASN A 871 6.25 -49.64 49.97
CA ASN A 871 5.03 -49.46 49.19
C ASN A 871 4.40 -48.09 49.51
N TYR A 872 4.33 -47.20 48.51
CA TYR A 872 3.50 -45.98 48.54
C TYR A 872 2.55 -45.99 47.33
N PRO A 873 1.25 -45.68 47.49
CA PRO A 873 0.35 -45.51 46.36
C PRO A 873 0.62 -44.16 45.71
N MET A 874 1.40 -44.17 44.63
CA MET A 874 1.58 -43.03 43.71
C MET A 874 0.45 -43.07 42.68
N ARG A 875 -0.55 -42.18 42.80
CA ARG A 875 -1.47 -41.92 41.66
C ARG A 875 -0.74 -40.99 40.69
N ALA A 876 -0.07 -41.58 39.70
CA ALA A 876 0.48 -40.84 38.57
C ALA A 876 -0.66 -40.36 37.65
N ALA A 877 -0.47 -39.22 36.98
CA ALA A 877 -1.35 -38.78 35.90
C ALA A 877 -1.31 -39.81 34.76
N PRO A 878 -2.42 -40.03 34.03
CA PRO A 878 -2.42 -40.90 32.86
C PRO A 878 -1.43 -40.39 31.80
N PRO A 879 -0.76 -41.30 31.05
CA PRO A 879 0.12 -40.91 29.95
C PRO A 879 -0.70 -40.28 28.81
N PRO A 880 -0.11 -39.38 27.99
CA PRO A 880 -0.81 -38.76 26.87
C PRO A 880 -1.16 -39.81 25.78
N PRO A 881 -2.28 -39.62 25.03
CA PRO A 881 -2.74 -40.59 24.04
C PRO A 881 -1.73 -40.82 22.91
N GLY A 882 -1.58 -42.09 22.53
CA GLY A 882 -0.66 -42.56 21.50
C GLY A 882 -1.00 -42.04 20.11
N TYR A 883 0.04 -41.58 19.40
CA TYR A 883 0.03 -41.50 17.94
C TYR A 883 0.12 -42.92 17.38
N HIS A 884 -0.90 -43.34 16.65
CA HIS A 884 -0.78 -44.43 15.70
C HIS A 884 0.28 -44.05 14.65
N GLN A 885 1.37 -44.81 14.57
CA GLN A 885 2.23 -44.84 13.39
C GLN A 885 2.27 -46.28 12.87
N ASN A 886 1.70 -46.44 11.68
CA ASN A 886 1.89 -47.59 10.81
C ASN A 886 3.38 -47.72 10.43
N GLY A 887 3.83 -48.98 10.44
CA GLY A 887 4.96 -49.59 9.74
C GLY A 887 6.16 -48.75 9.28
N VAL A 888 7.36 -49.17 9.68
CA VAL A 888 8.41 -49.71 8.78
C VAL A 888 9.66 -50.12 9.60
N ILE A 889 9.97 -51.41 9.50
CA ILE A 889 11.28 -52.10 9.43
C ILE A 889 12.43 -51.64 10.37
N LYS A 890 12.82 -52.57 11.26
CA LYS A 890 14.08 -52.60 12.00
C LYS A 890 15.25 -52.78 11.04
N ASN A 891 16.33 -52.01 11.21
CA ASN A 891 17.66 -52.52 10.93
C ASN A 891 18.68 -52.03 11.99
N GLN A 892 19.43 -52.99 12.48
CA GLN A 892 20.45 -52.93 13.52
C GLN A 892 21.70 -52.21 12.98
N PHE A 893 22.31 -51.33 13.77
CA PHE A 893 23.75 -51.08 13.66
C PHE A 893 24.34 -50.80 15.06
N VAL A 894 25.38 -51.57 15.36
CA VAL A 894 26.17 -51.61 16.59
C VAL A 894 27.22 -50.48 16.57
N PRO A 895 27.47 -49.76 17.68
CA PRO A 895 28.60 -48.83 17.78
C PRO A 895 29.84 -49.53 18.36
N PRO A 896 31.07 -49.26 17.85
CA PRO A 896 32.30 -49.64 18.53
C PRO A 896 32.83 -48.54 19.47
N SER A 897 33.73 -48.98 20.34
CA SER A 897 34.21 -48.38 21.59
C SER A 897 35.64 -47.81 21.53
N HIS A 898 35.93 -46.86 22.44
CA HIS A 898 37.24 -46.39 22.98
C HIS A 898 38.19 -45.59 22.04
N ALA A 899 38.43 -44.26 22.23
CA ALA A 899 39.31 -43.50 23.18
C ALA A 899 40.78 -43.33 22.68
N PRO A 900 41.65 -42.39 23.15
CA PRO A 900 41.50 -41.17 23.98
C PRO A 900 42.27 -39.90 23.45
N GLY A 901 42.17 -38.75 24.15
CA GLY A 901 43.32 -37.82 24.33
C GLY A 901 43.22 -36.34 23.88
N ASN A 902 43.13 -35.44 24.87
CA ASN A 902 43.73 -34.10 25.01
C ASN A 902 43.85 -33.12 23.81
N GLN A 903 43.32 -31.89 23.97
CA GLN A 903 44.09 -30.71 24.44
C GLN A 903 43.18 -29.46 24.56
N ARG A 904 43.30 -28.78 25.70
CA ARG A 904 42.79 -27.42 25.95
C ARG A 904 43.74 -26.42 25.31
N SER A 905 43.20 -25.39 24.65
CA SER A 905 43.87 -24.10 24.53
C SER A 905 42.90 -22.97 24.89
N ASN A 906 43.35 -22.15 25.83
CA ASN A 906 42.72 -20.91 26.29
C ASN A 906 42.80 -19.85 25.19
N GLN A 907 41.69 -19.19 24.88
CA GLN A 907 41.73 -17.77 24.50
C GLN A 907 40.62 -16.99 25.22
N LYS A 908 41.09 -15.97 25.94
CA LYS A 908 40.33 -14.96 26.69
C LYS A 908 39.52 -14.10 25.72
N SER A 909 38.26 -13.85 26.03
CA SER A 909 37.51 -12.74 25.44
C SER A 909 36.99 -11.85 26.57
N LEU A 910 37.41 -10.59 26.50
CA LEU A 910 37.03 -9.47 27.36
C LEU A 910 35.55 -9.12 27.13
N TYR A 911 34.74 -9.18 28.18
CA TYR A 911 33.41 -8.56 28.19
C TYR A 911 33.40 -7.40 29.18
N THR A 912 33.39 -6.19 28.62
CA THR A 912 33.14 -4.93 29.31
C THR A 912 31.65 -4.79 29.57
N SER A 913 31.31 -4.45 30.81
CA SER A 913 29.96 -4.11 31.26
C SER A 913 29.46 -2.82 30.61
N MET A 914 28.26 -2.84 30.03
CA MET A 914 27.49 -1.62 29.78
C MET A 914 26.07 -1.81 30.29
N ALA A 915 25.74 -0.97 31.27
CA ALA A 915 24.46 -0.86 31.94
C ALA A 915 23.36 -0.38 30.98
N ARG A 916 22.13 -0.85 31.20
CA ARG A 916 20.91 -0.36 30.54
C ARG A 916 20.35 0.86 31.29
N PRO A 917 20.06 1.98 30.63
CA PRO A 917 19.21 3.04 31.17
C PRO A 917 17.71 2.68 31.07
N PRO A 918 16.84 3.25 31.94
CA PRO A 918 15.46 2.82 32.12
C PRO A 918 14.48 3.44 31.10
N LEU A 919 13.43 2.70 30.76
CA LEU A 919 12.29 3.14 29.95
C LEU A 919 11.26 3.92 30.80
N PRO A 920 10.56 4.94 30.26
CA PRO A 920 9.61 5.76 31.02
C PRO A 920 8.30 5.02 31.33
N ARG A 921 7.79 5.22 32.54
CA ARG A 921 6.46 4.83 33.02
C ARG A 921 5.40 5.81 32.51
N GLN A 922 4.38 5.34 31.79
CA GLN A 922 3.15 6.11 31.59
C GLN A 922 2.27 5.97 32.85
N GLN A 923 2.01 7.11 33.49
CA GLN A 923 1.00 7.29 34.51
C GLN A 923 -0.38 7.40 33.85
N SER A 924 -1.34 6.65 34.40
CA SER A 924 -2.77 6.79 34.14
C SER A 924 -3.34 7.87 35.06
N THR A 925 -3.82 8.98 34.50
CA THR A 925 -4.74 9.92 35.15
C THR A 925 -6.00 10.02 34.29
N GLY A 926 -7.16 9.95 34.94
CA GLY A 926 -8.48 10.04 34.30
C GLY A 926 -9.12 11.42 34.43
N SER A 927 -10.29 11.56 33.77
CA SER A 927 -11.20 12.73 33.72
C SER A 927 -10.71 13.85 32.78
N ASP A 928 -11.45 14.44 31.82
CA ASP A 928 -12.90 14.64 31.65
C ASP A 928 -13.29 14.75 30.16
N ARG A 929 -14.58 14.49 29.88
CA ARG A 929 -15.22 14.65 28.57
C ARG A 929 -15.44 16.13 28.22
N VAL A 930 -15.09 16.53 26.99
CA VAL A 930 -15.89 17.47 26.18
C VAL A 930 -15.94 16.93 24.75
N SER A 931 -17.16 16.79 24.23
CA SER A 931 -17.48 16.20 22.94
C SER A 931 -17.39 17.25 21.82
N GLN A 932 -16.49 17.05 20.86
CA GLN A 932 -16.63 17.58 19.50
C GLN A 932 -16.49 16.41 18.53
N ALA A 933 -17.53 16.19 17.73
CA ALA A 933 -17.58 15.15 16.71
C ALA A 933 -16.80 15.60 15.46
N PRO A 934 -15.93 14.77 14.87
CA PRO A 934 -15.53 14.92 13.48
C PRO A 934 -16.53 14.23 12.55
N GLU A 935 -16.89 14.94 11.49
CA GLU A 935 -17.81 14.57 10.41
C GLU A 935 -17.39 13.33 9.61
N SER A 936 -18.37 12.80 8.88
CA SER A 936 -18.44 11.46 8.27
C SER A 936 -17.44 11.17 7.14
N LEU A 937 -16.71 10.08 7.28
CA LEU A 937 -15.91 9.40 6.24
C LEU A 937 -16.77 8.43 5.40
N ASP A 938 -17.87 8.90 4.81
CA ASP A 938 -18.82 8.02 4.09
C ASP A 938 -18.32 7.52 2.72
N PHE A 939 -17.15 7.97 2.23
CA PHE A 939 -16.55 7.46 0.99
C PHE A 939 -15.85 6.09 1.16
N LEU A 940 -15.65 5.61 2.40
CA LEU A 940 -14.93 4.37 2.71
C LEU A 940 -15.79 3.09 2.74
N LYS A 941 -17.05 3.13 2.28
CA LYS A 941 -17.87 1.90 2.16
C LYS A 941 -17.61 1.18 0.84
N VAL A 942 -16.78 0.15 0.91
CA VAL A 942 -16.63 -0.89 -0.12
C VAL A 942 -17.87 -1.80 -0.07
N PRO A 943 -18.50 -2.19 -1.20
CA PRO A 943 -19.58 -3.18 -1.18
C PRO A 943 -19.06 -4.56 -0.73
N ASP A 944 -19.80 -5.19 0.19
CA ASP A 944 -19.52 -6.53 0.71
C ASP A 944 -19.54 -7.62 -0.39
N GLN A 945 -18.70 -8.63 -0.17
CA GLN A 945 -18.53 -9.83 -0.97
C GLN A 945 -19.89 -10.50 -1.29
N GLY A 946 -20.21 -10.55 -2.58
CA GLY A 946 -21.41 -11.19 -3.12
C GLY A 946 -21.39 -12.70 -2.96
N ALA A 947 -22.39 -13.19 -2.23
CA ALA A 947 -22.71 -14.59 -2.03
C ALA A 947 -22.92 -15.35 -3.35
N ALA A 948 -22.27 -16.50 -3.47
CA ALA A 948 -22.63 -17.53 -4.43
C ALA A 948 -23.95 -18.19 -4.03
N GLY A 949 -24.85 -18.34 -5.00
CA GLY A 949 -25.89 -19.37 -4.99
C GLY A 949 -27.31 -18.89 -4.69
N VAL A 950 -28.04 -18.45 -5.73
CA VAL A 950 -29.50 -18.62 -5.79
C VAL A 950 -29.93 -18.94 -7.22
N ARG A 951 -30.37 -20.18 -7.44
CA ARG A 951 -31.19 -20.62 -8.58
C ARG A 951 -32.45 -19.74 -8.66
N ARG A 952 -32.81 -19.25 -9.84
CA ARG A 952 -34.20 -18.80 -10.11
C ARG A 952 -34.79 -19.49 -11.32
N GLN A 953 -35.95 -20.06 -11.04
CA GLN A 953 -36.82 -20.81 -11.94
C GLN A 953 -37.50 -19.90 -12.97
N THR A 954 -37.77 -20.55 -14.10
CA THR A 954 -38.72 -20.29 -15.18
C THR A 954 -39.95 -19.46 -14.82
N THR A 955 -40.30 -18.50 -15.69
CA THR A 955 -41.71 -18.19 -16.03
C THR A 955 -41.86 -17.87 -17.51
N SER A 956 -43.05 -18.22 -17.99
CA SER A 956 -43.54 -18.45 -19.35
C SER A 956 -43.73 -17.22 -20.24
N ARG A 957 -43.51 -17.43 -21.55
CA ARG A 957 -43.91 -16.56 -22.68
C ARG A 957 -45.38 -16.79 -23.07
N PRO A 958 -46.11 -15.79 -23.61
CA PRO A 958 -47.36 -16.00 -24.36
C PRO A 958 -47.12 -16.31 -25.86
N PRO A 959 -48.07 -16.96 -26.58
CA PRO A 959 -47.97 -17.30 -28.02
C PRO A 959 -48.63 -16.25 -28.97
N PRO A 960 -48.51 -16.42 -30.31
CA PRO A 960 -48.48 -15.31 -31.28
C PRO A 960 -49.73 -15.18 -32.19
N ALA A 961 -49.85 -14.05 -32.89
CA ALA A 961 -50.68 -13.83 -34.07
C ALA A 961 -49.91 -12.92 -35.04
N GLY A 962 -49.92 -12.99 -36.37
CA GLY A 962 -50.53 -13.83 -37.40
C GLY A 962 -49.83 -13.45 -38.73
N GLY A 963 -49.73 -14.38 -39.69
CA GLY A 963 -48.71 -14.35 -40.75
C GLY A 963 -48.97 -13.52 -42.02
N ARG A 964 -47.93 -13.51 -42.88
CA ARG A 964 -47.97 -13.24 -44.34
C ARG A 964 -47.01 -14.21 -45.07
N PRO A 965 -47.20 -14.47 -46.39
CA PRO A 965 -46.83 -15.73 -47.04
C PRO A 965 -45.35 -15.89 -47.39
N LYS A 966 -44.91 -17.15 -47.46
CA LYS A 966 -43.57 -17.60 -47.90
C LYS A 966 -43.31 -17.29 -49.39
N PRO A 967 -42.11 -16.79 -49.73
CA PRO A 967 -41.49 -17.01 -51.04
C PRO A 967 -40.80 -18.39 -51.10
N GLN A 968 -40.70 -18.94 -52.31
CA GLN A 968 -40.07 -20.21 -52.69
C GLN A 968 -38.58 -20.32 -52.28
N PRO A 969 -38.03 -21.55 -52.14
CA PRO A 969 -36.74 -21.78 -51.52
C PRO A 969 -35.59 -21.26 -52.39
N LYS A 970 -34.74 -20.41 -51.80
CA LYS A 970 -33.42 -20.11 -52.35
C LYS A 970 -32.50 -21.33 -52.15
N PRO A 971 -31.58 -21.62 -53.08
CA PRO A 971 -30.70 -22.78 -53.02
C PRO A 971 -29.88 -22.77 -51.72
N LYS A 972 -29.71 -23.93 -51.08
CA LYS A 972 -28.85 -24.06 -49.90
C LYS A 972 -27.45 -23.53 -50.28
N PRO A 973 -26.90 -22.52 -49.58
CA PRO A 973 -25.50 -22.14 -49.77
C PRO A 973 -24.64 -23.37 -49.45
N GLN A 974 -23.74 -23.74 -50.38
CA GLN A 974 -22.65 -24.66 -50.09
C GLN A 974 -21.76 -23.97 -49.06
N VAL A 975 -21.90 -24.37 -47.80
CA VAL A 975 -21.02 -23.93 -46.73
C VAL A 975 -19.67 -24.60 -47.00
N PRO A 976 -18.54 -23.87 -47.04
CA PRO A 976 -17.23 -24.48 -47.22
C PRO A 976 -17.02 -25.55 -46.15
N GLN A 977 -16.54 -26.74 -46.55
CA GLN A 977 -16.35 -27.86 -45.63
C GLN A 977 -14.86 -28.12 -45.40
N CYS A 978 -14.54 -28.70 -44.26
CA CYS A 978 -13.23 -29.28 -44.00
C CYS A 978 -13.37 -30.69 -43.46
N LYS A 979 -12.34 -31.50 -43.70
CA LYS A 979 -12.19 -32.84 -43.18
C LYS A 979 -11.18 -32.84 -42.03
N ALA A 980 -11.54 -33.40 -40.90
CA ALA A 980 -10.65 -33.55 -39.76
C ALA A 980 -9.50 -34.53 -40.06
N LEU A 981 -8.26 -34.11 -39.84
CA LEU A 981 -7.06 -34.94 -39.97
C LEU A 981 -6.78 -35.72 -38.68
N TYR A 982 -7.07 -35.11 -37.53
CA TYR A 982 -6.88 -35.67 -36.20
C TYR A 982 -8.17 -35.52 -35.37
N ALA A 983 -8.34 -36.37 -34.36
CA ALA A 983 -9.42 -36.20 -33.40
C ALA A 983 -9.09 -35.06 -32.44
N TYR A 984 -10.11 -34.36 -31.96
CA TYR A 984 -10.00 -33.23 -31.04
C TYR A 984 -11.16 -33.27 -30.05
N ASP A 985 -10.83 -33.23 -28.76
CA ASP A 985 -11.79 -33.15 -27.66
C ASP A 985 -11.83 -31.73 -27.11
N ALA A 986 -13.02 -31.12 -27.14
CA ALA A 986 -13.28 -29.78 -26.59
C ALA A 986 -12.87 -29.69 -25.11
N GLN A 987 -12.09 -28.66 -24.78
CA GLN A 987 -11.65 -28.32 -23.43
C GLN A 987 -12.58 -27.29 -22.78
N ASP A 988 -13.29 -26.49 -23.58
CA ASP A 988 -14.26 -25.49 -23.14
C ASP A 988 -15.66 -25.67 -23.76
N THR A 989 -16.68 -25.05 -23.15
CA THR A 989 -18.10 -25.28 -23.49
C THR A 989 -18.53 -24.74 -24.85
N ASP A 990 -17.74 -23.85 -25.45
CA ASP A 990 -17.96 -23.25 -26.77
C ASP A 990 -17.10 -23.88 -27.87
N GLU A 991 -16.30 -24.89 -27.55
CA GLU A 991 -15.49 -25.66 -28.49
C GLU A 991 -16.26 -26.89 -29.04
N LEU A 992 -15.83 -27.37 -30.22
CA LEU A 992 -16.45 -28.46 -30.95
C LEU A 992 -15.54 -29.70 -30.94
N SER A 993 -15.97 -30.78 -30.27
CA SER A 993 -15.28 -32.08 -30.39
C SER A 993 -15.60 -32.78 -31.71
N PHE A 994 -14.60 -33.42 -32.31
CA PHE A 994 -14.73 -34.20 -33.56
C PHE A 994 -13.68 -35.31 -33.65
N ASN A 995 -14.00 -36.35 -34.43
CA ASN A 995 -13.07 -37.45 -34.69
C ASN A 995 -12.33 -37.24 -36.02
N ALA A 996 -11.19 -37.91 -36.18
CA ALA A 996 -10.50 -37.94 -37.46
C ALA A 996 -11.43 -38.45 -38.58
N ASN A 997 -11.37 -37.80 -39.75
CA ASN A 997 -12.22 -37.95 -40.92
C ASN A 997 -13.65 -37.39 -40.84
N ASP A 998 -14.07 -36.77 -39.73
CA ASP A 998 -15.34 -36.04 -39.71
C ASP A 998 -15.32 -34.86 -40.69
N ILE A 999 -16.46 -34.59 -41.34
CA ILE A 999 -16.64 -33.45 -42.24
C ILE A 999 -17.39 -32.36 -41.50
N ILE A 1000 -16.74 -31.20 -41.33
CA ILE A 1000 -17.22 -30.06 -40.56
C ILE A 1000 -17.58 -28.93 -41.52
N ASP A 1001 -18.76 -28.35 -41.36
CA ASP A 1001 -19.16 -27.14 -42.11
C ASP A 1001 -18.49 -25.92 -41.48
N ILE A 1002 -17.69 -25.16 -42.24
CA ILE A 1002 -17.00 -23.96 -41.78
C ILE A 1002 -17.95 -22.77 -41.82
N ILE A 1003 -18.30 -22.24 -40.65
CA ILE A 1003 -19.20 -21.10 -40.51
C ILE A 1003 -18.44 -19.78 -40.55
N LYS A 1004 -17.27 -19.72 -39.89
CA LYS A 1004 -16.42 -18.52 -39.86
C LYS A 1004 -14.96 -18.91 -39.70
N GLU A 1005 -14.10 -18.35 -40.55
CA GLU A 1005 -12.66 -18.47 -40.44
C GLU A 1005 -12.12 -17.27 -39.66
N ASP A 1006 -11.44 -17.53 -38.55
CA ASP A 1006 -10.80 -16.51 -37.73
C ASP A 1006 -9.28 -16.52 -37.96
N PRO A 1007 -8.62 -15.35 -38.12
CA PRO A 1007 -7.16 -15.26 -38.27
C PRO A 1007 -6.37 -15.79 -37.06
N SER A 1008 -7.00 -15.97 -35.90
CA SER A 1008 -6.38 -16.54 -34.69
C SER A 1008 -6.03 -18.03 -34.80
N GLY A 1009 -6.50 -18.72 -35.84
CA GLY A 1009 -6.30 -20.17 -36.02
C GLY A 1009 -7.41 -21.03 -35.42
N TRP A 1010 -8.43 -20.43 -34.80
CA TRP A 1010 -9.62 -21.12 -34.30
C TRP A 1010 -10.84 -20.79 -35.16
N TRP A 1011 -11.32 -21.76 -35.92
CA TRP A 1011 -12.47 -21.59 -36.81
C TRP A 1011 -13.77 -21.96 -36.09
N THR A 1012 -14.87 -21.33 -36.48
CA THR A 1012 -16.20 -21.72 -36.02
C THR A 1012 -16.79 -22.71 -37.01
N GLY A 1013 -17.16 -23.89 -36.53
CA GLY A 1013 -17.68 -24.97 -37.37
C GLY A 1013 -18.96 -25.56 -36.86
N ARG A 1014 -19.63 -26.33 -37.72
CA ARG A 1014 -20.80 -27.12 -37.34
C ARG A 1014 -20.60 -28.57 -37.74
N LEU A 1015 -20.77 -29.45 -36.76
CA LEU A 1015 -20.71 -30.89 -36.94
C LEU A 1015 -21.87 -31.53 -36.16
N ARG A 1016 -22.65 -32.41 -36.82
CA ARG A 1016 -23.76 -33.16 -36.21
C ARG A 1016 -24.77 -32.26 -35.45
N GLY A 1017 -25.02 -31.07 -35.96
CA GLY A 1017 -25.98 -30.11 -35.39
C GLY A 1017 -25.47 -29.29 -34.19
N LYS A 1018 -24.23 -29.50 -33.74
CA LYS A 1018 -23.55 -28.66 -32.75
C LYS A 1018 -22.61 -27.67 -33.45
N GLN A 1019 -22.57 -26.44 -32.94
CA GLN A 1019 -21.71 -25.37 -33.45
C GLN A 1019 -20.75 -24.96 -32.34
N GLY A 1020 -19.47 -24.83 -32.67
CA GLY A 1020 -18.43 -24.46 -31.72
C GLY A 1020 -17.11 -24.14 -32.42
N LEU A 1021 -16.13 -23.71 -31.63
CA LEU A 1021 -14.78 -23.39 -32.09
C LEU A 1021 -13.94 -24.66 -32.24
N PHE A 1022 -13.07 -24.68 -33.25
CA PHE A 1022 -12.11 -25.76 -33.45
C PHE A 1022 -10.81 -25.26 -34.08
N PRO A 1023 -9.66 -25.89 -33.78
CA PRO A 1023 -8.38 -25.44 -34.28
C PRO A 1023 -8.18 -25.81 -35.76
N ASN A 1024 -7.78 -24.85 -36.58
CA ASN A 1024 -7.71 -25.01 -38.04
C ASN A 1024 -6.58 -25.95 -38.51
N ASN A 1025 -5.53 -26.10 -37.71
CA ASN A 1025 -4.40 -26.99 -38.00
C ASN A 1025 -4.75 -28.48 -37.81
N TYR A 1026 -5.94 -28.81 -37.28
CA TYR A 1026 -6.43 -30.18 -37.12
C TYR A 1026 -7.30 -30.63 -38.31
N VAL A 1027 -7.54 -29.76 -39.29
CA VAL A 1027 -8.43 -30.01 -40.42
C VAL A 1027 -7.78 -29.63 -41.74
N THR A 1028 -8.30 -30.17 -42.85
CA THR A 1028 -7.98 -29.73 -44.21
C THR A 1028 -9.26 -29.35 -44.95
N LYS A 1029 -9.27 -28.23 -45.68
CA LYS A 1029 -10.45 -27.83 -46.46
C LYS A 1029 -10.70 -28.84 -47.60
N ILE A 1030 -11.96 -29.11 -47.91
CA ILE A 1030 -12.38 -30.03 -48.99
C ILE A 1030 -13.22 -29.31 -50.04
#